data_AF-A4HE96-F1
#
_entry.id   AF-A4HE96-F1
#
_cell.length_a   1.000
_cell.length_b   1.000
_cell.length_c   1.000
_cell.angle_alpha   90.00
_cell.angle_beta   90.00
_cell.angle_gamma   90.00
#
_symmetry.space_group_name_H-M   'P 1'
#
loop_
_entity.id
_entity.type
_entity.pdbx_description
1 polymer ?
#
loop_
_entity_poly.entity_id
_entity_poly.type
_entity_poly.pdbx_seq_one_letter_code
_entity_poly.pdbx_strand_id
1 'polypeptide(L)'
;MNLQPFRIVQPLSRILHRTMHQMLCEPQRTLPVAVTDALITYSLYEQVPHAELLEALLAGLKQAQHAEAVLTSDNLFVPLKAVRRTLAGVQNFPFTTAELKALKRDVEVSVVRDITRLSTDDLSSADVGLLWGCATQCSHWDCVEELLRHFPLSSTLSLQSPTEYRDLVMGVCTPQFVSKTHPRSIYGEGGVAAALAGRGDAAPPVRHAETFIQRILGAEKVGQRCREALVASSLSLLVNGGSAADPTALEERDLHAITCVMFAAALNLQCDVPGCSTLAFPFSAAEWAQYVGSTDRSAIGSSTTQCVLPSTIGGLSLPGWYRRVVALHQRSVPDVARASFSAAVASDLLRLYQRVDTESLESFFFSFLPLVIAAAPHMDCRTVLRGYHNDVMLKLFGVTSSASSATNNDGNRAVAMGQRGRWTAKEASALATPVLDTTATSCAISADMAMRVMLAEVCVQERGKPLPEAHVPAMESMLRTVVGHLRYHLHGEPRYHTRPRRTVTAGELPASLWRAWNSQRTSLLATVLSEVQERMSGSAGQRSSARALMDLVGQGLQLLRPLISMEVIEERGTARMVTHLLSSGRDAALEVGGASYEVELQSFAVQHTQDGFTRTDVATIVQAMEEHRDHGSNNGGAEGDAKVHRILEGLKAAEQTLPLRSWS
;
A
#
# COMPACT_ATOMS: atom_id res chain seq x y z
N MET A 1 13.46 2.72 5.22
CA MET A 1 14.64 2.84 6.10
C MET A 1 14.54 2.06 7.38
N ASN A 2 13.35 1.99 7.96
CA ASN A 2 13.04 1.26 9.18
C ASN A 2 13.29 -0.27 9.05
N LEU A 3 13.87 -0.70 7.94
CA LEU A 3 14.25 -2.06 7.57
C LEU A 3 15.76 -2.29 7.63
N GLN A 4 16.54 -1.20 7.74
CA GLN A 4 17.98 -1.27 7.94
C GLN A 4 18.27 -1.34 9.45
N PRO A 5 19.26 -2.15 9.87
CA PRO A 5 19.70 -2.16 11.26
C PRO A 5 20.15 -0.80 11.78
N PHE A 6 19.84 -0.47 13.04
CA PHE A 6 20.21 0.83 13.65
C PHE A 6 21.69 1.19 13.43
N ARG A 7 22.60 0.21 13.62
CA ARG A 7 24.05 0.40 13.45
C ARG A 7 24.50 0.88 12.06
N ILE A 8 23.69 0.67 11.02
CA ILE A 8 24.03 1.06 9.64
C ILE A 8 23.25 2.27 9.12
N VAL A 9 22.20 2.71 9.82
CA VAL A 9 21.37 3.83 9.36
C VAL A 9 22.21 5.10 9.20
N GLN A 10 22.88 5.57 10.26
CA GLN A 10 23.66 6.81 10.17
C GLN A 10 24.81 6.75 9.14
N PRO A 11 25.64 5.67 9.08
CA PRO A 11 26.65 5.54 8.04
C PRO A 11 26.07 5.61 6.61
N LEU A 12 24.96 4.90 6.36
CA LEU A 12 24.30 4.90 5.05
C LEU A 12 23.73 6.28 4.70
N SER A 13 23.07 6.96 5.65
CA SER A 13 22.54 8.31 5.45
C SER A 13 23.64 9.29 5.06
N ARG A 14 24.80 9.23 5.74
CA ARG A 14 25.95 10.09 5.43
C ARG A 14 26.55 9.81 4.07
N ILE A 15 26.70 8.53 3.70
CA ILE A 15 27.21 8.13 2.38
C ILE A 15 26.24 8.60 1.29
N LEU A 16 24.95 8.28 1.44
CA LEU A 16 23.93 8.67 0.48
C LEU A 16 23.90 10.19 0.29
N HIS A 17 23.91 10.95 1.39
CA HIS A 17 23.95 12.41 1.32
C HIS A 17 25.18 12.93 0.58
N ARG A 18 26.38 12.48 0.95
CA ARG A 18 27.61 12.92 0.27
C ARG A 18 27.59 12.59 -1.21
N THR A 19 27.17 11.38 -1.57
CA THR A 19 27.10 10.95 -2.97
C THR A 19 26.08 11.77 -3.75
N MET A 20 24.88 11.97 -3.20
CA MET A 20 23.82 12.76 -3.85
C MET A 20 24.22 14.22 -4.01
N HIS A 21 24.74 14.84 -2.95
CA HIS A 21 25.19 16.22 -2.97
C HIS A 21 26.35 16.41 -3.97
N GLN A 22 27.34 15.51 -3.99
CA GLN A 22 28.42 15.54 -4.96
C GLN A 22 27.89 15.47 -6.40
N MET A 23 27.00 14.51 -6.70
CA MET A 23 26.46 14.35 -8.05
C MET A 23 25.66 15.58 -8.52
N LEU A 24 24.94 16.26 -7.62
CA LEU A 24 24.18 17.47 -7.96
C LEU A 24 25.06 18.72 -8.09
N CYS A 25 26.18 18.79 -7.38
CA CYS A 25 27.11 19.91 -7.47
C CYS A 25 28.11 19.79 -8.62
N GLU A 26 28.30 18.59 -9.19
CA GLU A 26 29.09 18.41 -10.40
C GLU A 26 28.41 19.13 -11.58
N PRO A 27 29.18 19.82 -12.46
CA PRO A 27 28.63 20.54 -13.60
C PRO A 27 28.09 19.55 -14.64
N GLN A 28 26.84 19.14 -14.47
CA GLN A 28 26.14 18.23 -15.36
C GLN A 28 25.24 19.01 -16.32
N ARG A 29 25.25 18.61 -17.60
CA ARG A 29 24.27 19.12 -18.58
C ARG A 29 22.89 18.49 -18.39
N THR A 30 22.86 17.24 -17.95
CA THR A 30 21.66 16.42 -17.79
C THR A 30 21.83 15.48 -16.60
N LEU A 31 20.81 15.37 -15.78
CA LEU A 31 20.76 14.54 -14.59
C LEU A 31 20.59 13.07 -14.99
N PRO A 32 21.48 12.16 -14.55
CA PRO A 32 21.33 10.74 -14.82
C PRO A 32 20.07 10.18 -14.17
N VAL A 33 19.39 9.24 -14.84
CA VAL A 33 18.18 8.58 -14.33
C VAL A 33 18.41 7.93 -12.96
N ALA A 34 19.61 7.40 -12.71
CA ALA A 34 19.98 6.83 -11.42
C ALA A 34 19.90 7.86 -10.28
N VAL A 35 20.20 9.14 -10.55
CA VAL A 35 20.08 10.22 -9.56
C VAL A 35 18.61 10.56 -9.31
N THR A 36 17.75 10.50 -10.33
CA THR A 36 16.29 10.64 -10.14
C THR A 36 15.71 9.55 -9.24
N ASP A 37 16.12 8.29 -9.42
CA ASP A 37 15.67 7.20 -8.56
C ASP A 37 16.25 7.33 -7.13
N ALA A 38 17.48 7.83 -7.03
CA ALA A 38 18.12 8.13 -5.76
C ALA A 38 17.47 9.32 -5.04
N LEU A 39 16.87 10.30 -5.72
CA LEU A 39 16.07 11.37 -5.09
C LEU A 39 14.85 10.81 -4.35
N ILE A 40 14.14 9.85 -4.96
CA ILE A 40 13.03 9.15 -4.29
C ILE A 40 13.56 8.46 -3.04
N THR A 41 14.67 7.71 -3.17
CA THR A 41 15.27 7.02 -2.03
C THR A 41 15.70 8.01 -0.94
N TYR A 42 16.35 9.11 -1.30
CA TYR A 42 16.81 10.17 -0.40
C TYR A 42 15.67 10.86 0.32
N SER A 43 14.56 11.14 -0.37
CA SER A 43 13.35 11.70 0.24
C SER A 43 12.82 10.81 1.37
N LEU A 44 13.16 9.51 1.35
CA LEU A 44 12.80 8.58 2.39
C LEU A 44 13.72 8.60 3.62
N TYR A 45 14.89 9.26 3.56
CA TYR A 45 15.86 9.35 4.67
C TYR A 45 15.57 10.55 5.57
N GLU A 46 15.20 10.34 6.84
CA GLU A 46 14.86 11.43 7.76
C GLU A 46 16.08 12.10 8.41
N GLN A 47 17.18 11.37 8.56
CA GLN A 47 18.42 11.82 9.22
C GLN A 47 19.35 12.60 8.28
N VAL A 48 18.78 13.23 7.27
CA VAL A 48 19.48 13.66 6.07
C VAL A 48 19.14 15.13 5.85
N PRO A 49 20.11 16.00 5.50
CA PRO A 49 19.82 17.41 5.30
C PRO A 49 19.06 17.59 3.98
N HIS A 50 17.74 17.58 4.07
CA HIS A 50 16.84 17.69 2.94
C HIS A 50 16.92 19.06 2.24
N ALA A 51 17.07 20.13 3.02
CA ALA A 51 17.18 21.49 2.50
C ALA A 51 18.41 21.63 1.61
N GLU A 52 19.59 21.25 2.11
CA GLU A 52 20.86 21.30 1.36
C GLU A 52 20.78 20.57 0.02
N LEU A 53 20.13 19.40 -0.04
CA LEU A 53 20.00 18.67 -1.30
C LEU A 53 19.04 19.36 -2.28
N LEU A 54 17.91 19.89 -1.80
CA LEU A 54 16.98 20.65 -2.66
C LEU A 54 17.61 21.95 -3.15
N GLU A 55 18.42 22.62 -2.33
CA GLU A 55 19.20 23.80 -2.73
C GLU A 55 20.21 23.46 -3.82
N ALA A 56 20.95 22.35 -3.68
CA ALA A 56 21.87 21.87 -4.70
C ALA A 56 21.15 21.54 -6.02
N LEU A 57 20.00 20.85 -5.95
CA LEU A 57 19.17 20.56 -7.11
C LEU A 57 18.65 21.83 -7.78
N LEU A 58 18.16 22.78 -6.99
CA LEU A 58 17.67 24.08 -7.46
C LEU A 58 18.78 24.91 -8.11
N ALA A 59 19.98 24.90 -7.54
CA ALA A 59 21.15 25.56 -8.08
C ALA A 59 21.55 24.97 -9.45
N GLY A 60 21.57 23.63 -9.56
CA GLY A 60 21.83 22.93 -10.82
C GLY A 60 20.80 23.27 -11.91
N LEU A 61 19.50 23.26 -11.57
CA LEU A 61 18.41 23.68 -12.47
C LEU A 61 18.59 25.12 -12.94
N LYS A 62 18.84 26.06 -12.01
CA LYS A 62 19.07 27.47 -12.35
C LYS A 62 20.29 27.64 -13.25
N GLN A 63 21.39 26.94 -12.96
CA GLN A 63 22.60 27.01 -13.78
C GLN A 63 22.35 26.50 -15.21
N ALA A 64 21.61 25.39 -15.37
CA ALA A 64 21.27 24.84 -16.68
C ALA A 64 20.40 25.80 -17.52
N GLN A 65 19.57 26.63 -16.88
CA GLN A 65 18.69 27.61 -17.53
C GLN A 65 19.42 28.82 -18.12
N HIS A 66 20.67 29.11 -17.72
CA HIS A 66 21.42 30.26 -18.24
C HIS A 66 21.91 30.08 -19.69
N ALA A 67 21.77 28.88 -20.27
CA ALA A 67 22.08 28.63 -21.68
C ALA A 67 20.88 28.96 -22.58
N GLU A 68 21.03 29.88 -23.53
CA GLU A 68 19.99 30.29 -24.50
C GLU A 68 19.63 29.22 -25.56
N ALA A 69 20.05 27.97 -25.37
CA ALA A 69 19.79 26.90 -26.33
C ALA A 69 18.35 26.36 -26.20
N VAL A 70 17.66 26.24 -27.33
CA VAL A 70 16.46 25.39 -27.46
C VAL A 70 16.89 23.92 -27.28
N LEU A 71 16.19 23.19 -26.42
CA LEU A 71 16.57 21.83 -26.04
C LEU A 71 15.65 20.78 -26.67
N THR A 72 16.17 19.56 -26.79
CA THR A 72 15.36 18.36 -27.08
C THR A 72 14.96 17.67 -25.77
N SER A 73 13.99 16.75 -25.82
CA SER A 73 13.42 16.11 -24.62
C SER A 73 14.44 15.35 -23.75
N ASP A 74 15.51 14.84 -24.34
CA ASP A 74 16.62 14.17 -23.63
C ASP A 74 17.71 15.14 -23.12
N ASN A 75 17.78 16.35 -23.66
CA ASN A 75 18.84 17.34 -23.35
C ASN A 75 18.44 18.36 -22.26
N LEU A 76 17.25 18.21 -21.68
CA LEU A 76 16.87 18.93 -20.47
C LEU A 76 17.82 18.61 -19.31
N PHE A 77 17.88 19.48 -18.30
CA PHE A 77 18.59 19.15 -17.06
C PHE A 77 17.94 17.94 -16.41
N VAL A 78 16.60 17.87 -16.38
CA VAL A 78 15.88 16.64 -16.06
C VAL A 78 15.24 16.12 -17.34
N PRO A 79 15.71 14.99 -17.91
CA PRO A 79 15.12 14.43 -19.13
C PRO A 79 13.61 14.29 -18.98
N LEU A 80 12.84 14.60 -20.03
CA LEU A 80 11.38 14.67 -19.96
C LEU A 80 10.77 13.36 -19.42
N LYS A 81 11.34 12.21 -19.82
CA LYS A 81 10.96 10.86 -19.34
C LYS A 81 11.18 10.64 -17.83
N ALA A 82 12.07 11.42 -17.22
CA ALA A 82 12.42 11.35 -15.79
C ALA A 82 11.69 12.41 -14.96
N VAL A 83 11.18 13.49 -15.56
CA VAL A 83 10.53 14.61 -14.87
C VAL A 83 9.46 14.15 -13.89
N ARG A 84 8.52 13.32 -14.34
CA ARG A 84 7.44 12.83 -13.48
C ARG A 84 7.96 12.13 -12.22
N ARG A 85 9.02 11.31 -12.36
CA ARG A 85 9.66 10.63 -11.22
C ARG A 85 10.42 11.61 -10.33
N THR A 86 11.13 12.58 -10.92
CA THR A 86 11.82 13.64 -10.16
C THR A 86 10.82 14.46 -9.35
N LEU A 87 9.72 14.90 -9.95
CA LEU A 87 8.65 15.63 -9.26
C LEU A 87 8.04 14.80 -8.13
N ALA A 88 7.72 13.52 -8.39
CA ALA A 88 7.25 12.61 -7.34
C ALA A 88 8.28 12.45 -6.21
N GLY A 89 9.57 12.34 -6.55
CA GLY A 89 10.68 12.29 -5.59
C GLY A 89 10.75 13.54 -4.71
N VAL A 90 10.73 14.73 -5.31
CA VAL A 90 10.73 16.01 -4.59
C VAL A 90 9.49 16.15 -3.71
N GLN A 91 8.32 15.75 -4.22
CA GLN A 91 7.05 15.82 -3.47
C GLN A 91 7.05 14.93 -2.23
N ASN A 92 7.81 13.83 -2.22
CA ASN A 92 7.98 12.94 -1.07
C ASN A 92 8.89 13.49 0.04
N PHE A 93 9.63 14.60 -0.20
CA PHE A 93 10.41 15.25 0.86
C PHE A 93 9.49 15.71 1.99
N PRO A 94 9.96 15.76 3.25
CA PRO A 94 9.11 16.13 4.38
C PRO A 94 8.60 17.58 4.29
N PHE A 95 7.55 17.89 5.06
CA PHE A 95 6.93 19.22 5.16
C PHE A 95 7.20 19.86 6.54
N THR A 96 8.42 19.71 7.04
CA THR A 96 8.79 20.12 8.40
C THR A 96 8.93 21.61 8.60
N THR A 97 9.47 22.32 7.61
CA THR A 97 9.78 23.74 7.73
C THR A 97 9.13 24.52 6.58
N ALA A 98 8.81 25.79 6.85
CA ALA A 98 8.32 26.71 5.81
C ALA A 98 9.35 26.85 4.67
N GLU A 99 10.63 26.82 5.02
CA GLU A 99 11.76 26.79 4.08
C GLU A 99 11.71 25.58 3.14
N LEU A 100 11.57 24.36 3.68
CA LEU A 100 11.56 23.15 2.85
C LEU A 100 10.32 23.12 1.93
N LYS A 101 9.18 23.63 2.41
CA LYS A 101 7.97 23.80 1.59
C LYS A 101 8.20 24.79 0.44
N ALA A 102 8.89 25.90 0.71
CA ALA A 102 9.26 26.88 -0.32
C ALA A 102 10.24 26.28 -1.33
N LEU A 103 11.30 25.61 -0.87
CA LEU A 103 12.29 24.93 -1.74
C LEU A 103 11.65 23.88 -2.65
N LYS A 104 10.72 23.06 -2.14
CA LYS A 104 9.99 22.09 -2.98
C LYS A 104 9.23 22.76 -4.10
N ARG A 105 8.54 23.87 -3.81
CA ARG A 105 7.83 24.68 -4.80
C ARG A 105 8.82 25.27 -5.81
N ASP A 106 9.92 25.86 -5.34
CA ASP A 106 10.92 26.50 -6.21
C ASP A 106 11.59 25.50 -7.15
N VAL A 107 11.85 24.28 -6.69
CA VAL A 107 12.34 23.17 -7.52
C VAL A 107 11.30 22.79 -8.56
N GLU A 108 10.04 22.60 -8.19
CA GLU A 108 8.97 22.26 -9.14
C GLU A 108 8.81 23.35 -10.23
N VAL A 109 8.78 24.63 -9.83
CA VAL A 109 8.75 25.77 -10.75
C VAL A 109 9.97 25.76 -11.67
N SER A 110 11.16 25.48 -11.14
CA SER A 110 12.39 25.46 -11.93
C SER A 110 12.44 24.27 -12.90
N VAL A 111 11.88 23.12 -12.53
CA VAL A 111 11.71 21.98 -13.45
C VAL A 111 10.77 22.36 -14.60
N VAL A 112 9.63 22.99 -14.31
CA VAL A 112 8.70 23.45 -15.36
C VAL A 112 9.35 24.47 -16.28
N ARG A 113 10.11 25.43 -15.73
CA ARG A 113 10.87 26.39 -16.54
C ARG A 113 11.95 25.76 -17.41
N ASP A 114 12.54 24.65 -16.99
CA ASP A 114 13.47 23.92 -17.84
C ASP A 114 12.73 23.24 -19.01
N ILE A 115 11.55 22.67 -18.75
CA ILE A 115 10.69 22.05 -19.77
C ILE A 115 10.23 23.07 -20.81
N THR A 116 9.89 24.30 -20.42
CA THR A 116 9.47 25.36 -21.37
C THR A 116 10.60 25.86 -22.29
N ARG A 117 11.80 25.28 -22.21
CA ARG A 117 12.89 25.50 -23.18
C ARG A 117 12.90 24.48 -24.32
N LEU A 118 12.02 23.48 -24.28
CA LEU A 118 11.89 22.51 -25.37
C LEU A 118 11.41 23.21 -26.65
N SER A 119 11.94 22.75 -27.79
CA SER A 119 11.36 23.07 -29.10
C SER A 119 9.90 22.62 -29.14
N THR A 120 8.98 23.49 -29.52
CA THR A 120 7.57 23.13 -29.72
C THR A 120 7.33 22.46 -31.07
N ASP A 121 8.24 22.64 -32.02
CA ASP A 121 8.12 22.16 -33.39
C ASP A 121 8.51 20.67 -33.55
N ASP A 122 9.29 20.11 -32.62
CA ASP A 122 9.88 18.76 -32.72
C ASP A 122 9.28 17.73 -31.74
N LEU A 123 8.11 18.01 -31.15
CA LEU A 123 7.51 17.12 -30.14
C LEU A 123 6.86 15.90 -30.79
N SER A 124 7.32 14.70 -30.41
CA SER A 124 6.65 13.44 -30.77
C SER A 124 5.37 13.23 -29.95
N SER A 125 4.48 12.31 -30.36
CA SER A 125 3.31 11.98 -29.53
C SER A 125 3.70 11.39 -28.16
N ALA A 126 4.84 10.71 -28.09
CA ALA A 126 5.41 10.23 -26.83
C ALA A 126 5.82 11.39 -25.91
N ASP A 127 6.45 12.44 -26.45
CA ASP A 127 6.80 13.64 -25.68
C ASP A 127 5.55 14.37 -25.17
N VAL A 128 4.51 14.47 -26.01
CA VAL A 128 3.21 15.04 -25.60
C VAL A 128 2.58 14.23 -24.47
N GLY A 129 2.64 12.89 -24.54
CA GLY A 129 2.19 12.02 -23.45
C GLY A 129 2.96 12.23 -22.15
N LEU A 130 4.28 12.43 -22.23
CA LEU A 130 5.11 12.76 -21.07
C LEU A 130 4.78 14.14 -20.49
N LEU A 131 4.53 15.16 -21.32
CA LEU A 131 4.12 16.50 -20.88
C LEU A 131 2.78 16.46 -20.13
N TRP A 132 1.81 15.68 -20.61
CA TRP A 132 0.57 15.41 -19.87
C TRP A 132 0.84 14.69 -18.54
N GLY A 133 1.74 13.71 -18.53
CA GLY A 133 2.20 13.04 -17.32
C GLY A 133 2.87 13.99 -16.32
N CYS A 134 3.57 15.03 -16.79
CA CYS A 134 4.15 16.07 -15.95
C CYS A 134 3.05 16.99 -15.39
N ALA A 135 2.14 17.47 -16.25
CA ALA A 135 1.06 18.37 -15.86
C ALA A 135 0.15 17.75 -14.79
N THR A 136 -0.15 16.45 -14.88
CA THR A 136 -0.94 15.73 -13.87
C THR A 136 -0.18 15.39 -12.58
N GLN A 137 1.16 15.48 -12.60
CA GLN A 137 2.02 15.25 -11.43
C GLN A 137 2.29 16.56 -10.66
N CYS A 138 2.13 17.73 -11.28
CA CYS A 138 2.37 19.00 -10.62
C CYS A 138 1.47 19.17 -9.37
N SER A 139 2.07 19.60 -8.26
CA SER A 139 1.33 19.92 -7.03
C SER A 139 0.68 21.29 -7.09
N HIS A 140 1.26 22.20 -7.89
CA HIS A 140 0.83 23.59 -7.95
C HIS A 140 0.19 23.90 -9.32
N TRP A 141 -0.96 24.58 -9.29
CA TRP A 141 -1.74 24.86 -10.50
C TRP A 141 -1.07 25.89 -11.43
N ASP A 142 -0.32 26.84 -10.89
CA ASP A 142 0.48 27.80 -11.65
C ASP A 142 1.51 27.11 -12.58
N CYS A 143 2.13 26.03 -12.11
CA CYS A 143 3.01 25.18 -12.89
C CYS A 143 2.30 24.51 -14.08
N VAL A 144 1.06 24.06 -13.86
CA VAL A 144 0.21 23.48 -14.92
C VAL A 144 -0.17 24.55 -15.94
N GLU A 145 -0.60 25.72 -15.50
CA GLU A 145 -0.94 26.84 -16.39
C GLU A 145 0.26 27.29 -17.21
N GLU A 146 1.47 27.25 -16.65
CA GLU A 146 2.69 27.55 -17.39
C GLU A 146 2.97 26.53 -18.50
N LEU A 147 2.85 25.23 -18.20
CA LEU A 147 2.98 24.17 -19.20
C LEU A 147 1.94 24.31 -20.32
N LEU A 148 0.67 24.56 -19.98
CA LEU A 148 -0.43 24.70 -20.95
C LEU A 148 -0.35 25.98 -21.79
N ARG A 149 0.29 27.02 -21.27
CA ARG A 149 0.51 28.28 -22.01
C ARG A 149 1.61 28.11 -23.03
N HIS A 150 2.67 27.37 -22.69
CA HIS A 150 3.81 27.16 -23.56
C HIS A 150 3.55 26.05 -24.60
N PHE A 151 2.96 24.94 -24.15
CA PHE A 151 2.58 23.82 -25.02
C PHE A 151 1.07 23.81 -25.19
N PRO A 152 0.53 23.80 -26.43
CA PRO A 152 -0.91 23.76 -26.66
C PRO A 152 -1.49 22.37 -26.40
N LEU A 153 -1.23 21.77 -25.23
CA LEU A 153 -1.61 20.38 -24.92
C LEU A 153 -3.12 20.16 -25.11
N SER A 154 -3.96 21.13 -24.78
CA SER A 154 -5.41 21.03 -24.98
C SER A 154 -5.84 20.77 -26.43
N SER A 155 -5.09 21.25 -27.43
CA SER A 155 -5.40 20.96 -28.85
C SER A 155 -5.06 19.51 -29.21
N THR A 156 -4.04 18.94 -28.53
CA THR A 156 -3.60 17.55 -28.74
C THR A 156 -4.57 16.51 -28.19
N LEU A 157 -5.50 16.88 -27.29
CA LEU A 157 -6.49 15.96 -26.71
C LEU A 157 -7.25 15.21 -27.81
N SER A 158 -7.64 15.90 -28.88
CA SER A 158 -8.37 15.30 -29.99
C SER A 158 -7.57 14.22 -30.74
N LEU A 159 -6.24 14.31 -30.71
CA LEU A 159 -5.30 13.46 -31.42
C LEU A 159 -4.81 12.26 -30.60
N GLN A 160 -5.04 12.27 -29.28
CA GLN A 160 -4.66 11.16 -28.42
C GLN A 160 -5.41 9.88 -28.79
N SER A 161 -4.67 8.77 -28.82
CA SER A 161 -5.25 7.44 -28.91
C SER A 161 -6.11 7.13 -27.67
N PRO A 162 -7.05 6.17 -27.77
CA PRO A 162 -7.88 5.77 -26.62
C PRO A 162 -7.06 5.38 -25.38
N THR A 163 -5.90 4.74 -25.58
CA THR A 163 -5.00 4.30 -24.51
C THR A 163 -4.28 5.47 -23.84
N GLU A 164 -3.74 6.42 -24.60
CA GLU A 164 -3.12 7.64 -24.06
C GLU A 164 -4.13 8.49 -23.29
N TYR A 165 -5.36 8.65 -23.82
CA TYR A 165 -6.42 9.40 -23.16
C TYR A 165 -6.87 8.71 -21.86
N ARG A 166 -6.98 7.37 -21.86
CA ARG A 166 -7.27 6.58 -20.65
C ARG A 166 -6.21 6.83 -19.58
N ASP A 167 -4.94 6.78 -19.94
CA ASP A 167 -3.83 6.96 -19.00
C ASP A 167 -3.79 8.39 -18.43
N LEU A 168 -4.14 9.40 -19.24
CA LEU A 168 -4.35 10.78 -18.79
C LEU A 168 -5.48 10.87 -17.76
N VAL A 169 -6.67 10.32 -18.06
CA VAL A 169 -7.82 10.34 -17.13
C VAL A 169 -7.49 9.62 -15.82
N MET A 170 -6.84 8.45 -15.91
CA MET A 170 -6.35 7.71 -14.74
C MET A 170 -5.34 8.54 -13.94
N GLY A 171 -4.42 9.23 -14.62
CA GLY A 171 -3.44 10.14 -14.01
C GLY A 171 -4.09 11.29 -13.25
N VAL A 172 -5.17 11.87 -13.78
CA VAL A 172 -5.95 12.93 -13.09
C VAL A 172 -6.72 12.37 -11.89
N CYS A 173 -7.28 11.15 -11.99
CA CYS A 173 -8.13 10.57 -10.95
C CYS A 173 -7.37 9.92 -9.78
N THR A 174 -6.12 9.52 -9.96
CA THR A 174 -5.31 8.75 -8.98
C THR A 174 -4.73 9.55 -7.79
N PRO A 175 -4.20 10.79 -7.94
CA PRO A 175 -3.30 11.42 -6.95
C PRO A 175 -3.93 11.91 -5.63
N GLN A 176 -5.25 11.87 -5.44
CA GLN A 176 -5.90 12.69 -4.40
C GLN A 176 -6.69 11.94 -3.33
N PHE A 177 -6.73 10.61 -3.36
CA PHE A 177 -7.41 9.85 -2.30
C PHE A 177 -6.75 10.01 -0.92
N VAL A 178 -5.48 10.44 -0.84
CA VAL A 178 -4.72 10.53 0.42
C VAL A 178 -4.41 11.99 0.83
N SER A 179 -4.55 12.97 -0.08
CA SER A 179 -4.14 14.37 0.15
C SER A 179 -5.08 15.22 1.03
N LYS A 180 -5.94 14.60 1.86
CA LYS A 180 -6.73 15.31 2.88
C LYS A 180 -6.17 15.12 4.30
N THR A 181 -4.85 15.14 4.48
CA THR A 181 -4.26 15.32 5.82
C THR A 181 -4.16 16.81 6.17
N HIS A 182 -5.32 17.43 6.39
CA HIS A 182 -5.47 18.29 7.55
C HIS A 182 -6.51 17.59 8.43
N PRO A 183 -6.09 16.90 9.51
CA PRO A 183 -7.07 16.50 10.49
C PRO A 183 -7.75 17.78 10.98
N ARG A 184 -9.03 17.94 10.66
CA ARG A 184 -9.89 18.78 11.51
C ARG A 184 -9.73 18.18 12.89
N SER A 185 -9.08 18.91 13.79
CA SER A 185 -9.13 18.67 15.22
C SER A 185 -10.61 18.56 15.59
N ILE A 186 -11.09 17.34 15.78
CA ILE A 186 -12.36 17.06 16.45
C ILE A 186 -11.99 16.85 17.92
N TYR A 187 -11.63 17.95 18.58
CA TYR A 187 -11.79 18.09 20.01
C TYR A 187 -12.55 19.38 20.24
N GLY A 188 -13.77 19.27 20.75
CA GLY A 188 -14.54 20.41 21.18
C GLY A 188 -16.05 20.19 21.19
N GLU A 189 -16.54 19.28 22.02
CA GLU A 189 -17.79 19.58 22.72
C GLU A 189 -17.44 20.39 23.98
N GLY A 190 -17.99 21.61 24.06
CA GLY A 190 -18.11 22.38 25.30
C GLY A 190 -16.98 23.38 25.60
N GLY A 191 -17.14 24.64 25.16
CA GLY A 191 -16.30 25.73 25.63
C GLY A 191 -16.51 27.04 24.87
N VAL A 192 -17.38 27.89 25.42
CA VAL A 192 -17.72 29.22 24.92
C VAL A 192 -16.50 30.17 24.94
N ALA A 193 -16.33 30.91 23.84
CA ALA A 193 -15.68 32.22 23.69
C ALA A 193 -14.19 32.40 24.04
N ALA A 194 -13.36 32.49 22.99
CA ALA A 194 -12.52 33.67 22.74
C ALA A 194 -12.04 33.65 21.28
N ALA A 195 -12.39 34.69 20.53
CA ALA A 195 -12.17 34.82 19.10
C ALA A 195 -10.96 35.71 18.78
N LEU A 196 -10.42 35.51 17.57
CA LEU A 196 -9.79 36.48 16.66
C LEU A 196 -8.34 36.94 16.94
N ALA A 197 -7.41 36.45 16.11
CA ALA A 197 -6.59 37.30 15.23
C ALA A 197 -5.83 36.43 14.21
N GLY A 198 -6.10 36.64 12.91
CA GLY A 198 -5.40 35.94 11.82
C GLY A 198 -6.23 35.74 10.55
N ARG A 199 -7.05 36.73 10.14
CA ARG A 199 -7.56 36.78 8.76
C ARG A 199 -6.40 37.19 7.85
N GLY A 200 -5.80 36.20 7.18
CA GLY A 200 -5.15 36.38 5.89
C GLY A 200 -5.91 35.52 4.90
N ASP A 201 -6.29 36.09 3.76
CA ASP A 201 -6.99 35.43 2.66
C ASP A 201 -6.24 34.18 2.17
N ALA A 202 -6.53 33.02 2.77
CA ALA A 202 -6.20 31.75 2.17
C ALA A 202 -7.29 31.46 1.13
N ALA A 203 -6.99 31.74 -0.14
CA ALA A 203 -7.81 31.27 -1.25
C ALA A 203 -8.15 29.78 -1.04
N PRO A 204 -9.40 29.35 -1.34
CA PRO A 204 -9.79 27.96 -1.14
C PRO A 204 -8.81 27.03 -1.86
N PRO A 205 -8.43 25.88 -1.25
CA PRO A 205 -7.52 24.95 -1.89
C PRO A 205 -8.13 24.49 -3.21
N VAL A 206 -7.44 24.80 -4.31
CA VAL A 206 -7.84 24.37 -5.65
C VAL A 206 -7.78 22.86 -5.70
N ARG A 207 -8.92 22.19 -5.92
CA ARG A 207 -8.94 20.76 -6.16
C ARG A 207 -8.38 20.51 -7.55
N HIS A 208 -7.12 20.11 -7.60
CA HIS A 208 -6.34 20.05 -8.85
C HIS A 208 -7.01 19.17 -9.92
N ALA A 209 -7.56 18.02 -9.54
CA ALA A 209 -8.30 17.15 -10.45
C ALA A 209 -9.67 17.72 -10.88
N GLU A 210 -10.40 18.41 -10.00
CA GLU A 210 -11.61 19.14 -10.37
C GLU A 210 -11.31 20.16 -11.47
N THR A 211 -10.22 20.90 -11.30
CA THR A 211 -9.82 21.94 -12.25
C THR A 211 -9.39 21.34 -13.58
N PHE A 212 -8.66 20.22 -13.58
CA PHE A 212 -8.34 19.46 -14.80
C PHE A 212 -9.60 18.98 -15.53
N ILE A 213 -10.52 18.34 -14.81
CA ILE A 213 -11.72 17.76 -15.40
C ILE A 213 -12.64 18.86 -15.94
N GLN A 214 -12.86 19.94 -15.18
CA GLN A 214 -13.79 21.00 -15.57
C GLN A 214 -13.20 21.94 -16.63
N ARG A 215 -11.95 22.41 -16.46
CA ARG A 215 -11.39 23.49 -17.30
C ARG A 215 -10.64 22.99 -18.52
N ILE A 216 -10.02 21.82 -18.46
CA ILE A 216 -9.13 21.32 -19.53
C ILE A 216 -9.83 20.23 -20.33
N LEU A 217 -10.28 19.17 -19.67
CA LEU A 217 -10.81 17.99 -20.36
C LEU A 217 -12.29 18.16 -20.73
N GLY A 218 -13.06 18.84 -19.87
CA GLY A 218 -14.51 18.95 -19.93
C GLY A 218 -15.18 17.65 -19.46
N ALA A 219 -15.90 17.68 -18.33
CA ALA A 219 -16.50 16.49 -17.71
C ALA A 219 -17.38 15.67 -18.68
N GLU A 220 -18.21 16.33 -19.48
CA GLU A 220 -19.06 15.68 -20.49
C GLU A 220 -18.24 15.00 -21.58
N LYS A 221 -17.20 15.68 -22.10
CA LYS A 221 -16.28 15.13 -23.11
C LYS A 221 -15.52 13.91 -22.59
N VAL A 222 -15.05 13.96 -21.34
CA VAL A 222 -14.40 12.82 -20.70
C VAL A 222 -15.37 11.65 -20.60
N GLY A 223 -16.58 11.89 -20.09
CA GLY A 223 -17.62 10.87 -19.97
C GLY A 223 -17.97 10.23 -21.32
N GLN A 224 -18.12 11.04 -22.37
CA GLN A 224 -18.39 10.57 -23.73
C GLN A 224 -17.24 9.73 -24.29
N ARG A 225 -15.99 10.19 -24.17
CA ARG A 225 -14.82 9.46 -24.67
C ARG A 225 -14.55 8.16 -23.93
N CYS A 226 -14.71 8.15 -22.61
CA CYS A 226 -14.63 6.93 -21.81
C CYS A 226 -15.68 5.91 -22.26
N ARG A 227 -16.91 6.38 -22.56
CA ARG A 227 -17.97 5.55 -23.10
C ARG A 227 -17.61 4.99 -24.48
N GLU A 228 -17.19 5.83 -25.42
CA GLU A 228 -16.80 5.40 -26.78
C GLU A 228 -15.66 4.37 -26.76
N ALA A 229 -14.63 4.58 -25.94
CA ALA A 229 -13.49 3.66 -25.82
C ALA A 229 -13.90 2.29 -25.24
N LEU A 230 -14.77 2.26 -24.22
CA LEU A 230 -15.27 1.01 -23.67
C LEU A 230 -16.12 0.24 -24.69
N VAL A 231 -16.99 0.94 -25.42
CA VAL A 231 -17.80 0.32 -26.48
C VAL A 231 -16.88 -0.29 -27.53
N ALA A 232 -15.93 0.47 -28.06
CA ALA A 232 -15.01 0.02 -29.10
C ALA A 232 -14.21 -1.23 -28.68
N SER A 233 -13.64 -1.24 -27.48
CA SER A 233 -12.89 -2.40 -26.94
C SER A 233 -13.78 -3.62 -26.67
N SER A 234 -15.09 -3.42 -26.48
CA SER A 234 -16.06 -4.50 -26.24
C SER A 234 -16.64 -5.09 -27.53
N LEU A 235 -16.67 -4.36 -28.64
CA LEU A 235 -17.30 -4.81 -29.89
C LEU A 235 -16.69 -6.12 -30.41
N SER A 236 -15.37 -6.25 -30.40
CA SER A 236 -14.66 -7.47 -30.83
C SER A 236 -15.01 -8.70 -29.98
N LEU A 237 -15.52 -8.50 -28.76
CA LEU A 237 -15.91 -9.56 -27.83
C LEU A 237 -17.39 -9.95 -27.95
N LEU A 238 -18.20 -9.12 -28.60
CA LEU A 238 -19.64 -9.34 -28.80
C LEU A 238 -19.95 -10.11 -30.10
N VAL A 239 -18.99 -10.23 -31.02
CA VAL A 239 -19.19 -10.91 -32.31
C VAL A 239 -19.02 -12.43 -32.14
N ASN A 240 -20.15 -13.14 -32.07
CA ASN A 240 -20.33 -14.60 -32.11
C ASN A 240 -19.36 -15.44 -31.26
N GLY A 241 -19.87 -16.06 -30.18
CA GLY A 241 -19.17 -16.86 -29.17
C GLY A 241 -18.41 -18.11 -29.64
N GLY A 242 -17.49 -17.94 -30.59
CA GLY A 242 -16.71 -18.98 -31.24
C GLY A 242 -15.27 -18.53 -31.47
N SER A 243 -14.58 -18.11 -30.41
CA SER A 243 -13.12 -18.16 -30.27
C SER A 243 -12.79 -17.78 -28.83
N ALA A 244 -11.77 -18.37 -28.22
CA ALA A 244 -11.22 -17.87 -26.97
C ALA A 244 -10.93 -16.37 -27.17
N ALA A 245 -11.60 -15.52 -26.38
CA ALA A 245 -11.41 -14.08 -26.46
C ALA A 245 -9.92 -13.76 -26.29
N ASP A 246 -9.39 -12.89 -27.15
CA ASP A 246 -7.99 -12.47 -27.09
C ASP A 246 -7.71 -11.91 -25.68
N PRO A 247 -6.75 -12.48 -24.93
CA PRO A 247 -6.44 -12.02 -23.58
C PRO A 247 -6.03 -10.54 -23.55
N THR A 248 -5.41 -10.03 -24.61
CA THR A 248 -4.99 -8.63 -24.70
C THR A 248 -6.19 -7.69 -24.86
N ALA A 249 -7.18 -8.08 -25.68
CA ALA A 249 -8.42 -7.33 -25.85
C ALA A 249 -9.27 -7.31 -24.58
N LEU A 250 -9.30 -8.41 -23.82
CA LEU A 250 -9.97 -8.47 -22.51
C LEU A 250 -9.31 -7.54 -21.49
N GLU A 251 -7.98 -7.54 -21.43
CA GLU A 251 -7.24 -6.65 -20.53
C GLU A 251 -7.46 -5.18 -20.90
N GLU A 252 -7.41 -4.83 -22.18
CA GLU A 252 -7.66 -3.47 -22.64
C GLU A 252 -9.08 -2.99 -22.28
N ARG A 253 -10.10 -3.82 -22.52
CA ARG A 253 -11.47 -3.55 -22.11
C ARG A 253 -11.59 -3.37 -20.60
N ASP A 254 -11.02 -4.28 -19.81
CA ASP A 254 -11.04 -4.21 -18.33
C ASP A 254 -10.43 -2.89 -17.84
N LEU A 255 -9.34 -2.45 -18.47
CA LEU A 255 -8.69 -1.17 -18.19
C LEU A 255 -9.58 0.05 -18.55
N HIS A 256 -10.27 0.02 -19.69
CA HIS A 256 -11.22 1.10 -20.03
C HIS A 256 -12.44 1.14 -19.09
N ALA A 257 -12.94 -0.03 -18.69
CA ALA A 257 -14.06 -0.13 -17.77
C ALA A 257 -13.69 0.41 -16.38
N ILE A 258 -12.51 0.08 -15.85
CA ILE A 258 -12.06 0.63 -14.55
C ILE A 258 -11.76 2.14 -14.65
N THR A 259 -11.35 2.66 -15.80
CA THR A 259 -11.21 4.13 -15.99
C THR A 259 -12.55 4.84 -15.89
N CYS A 260 -13.64 4.27 -16.41
CA CYS A 260 -14.99 4.83 -16.23
C CYS A 260 -15.38 4.91 -14.75
N VAL A 261 -15.06 3.85 -13.98
CA VAL A 261 -15.29 3.80 -12.53
C VAL A 261 -14.47 4.87 -11.80
N MET A 262 -13.18 4.99 -12.11
CA MET A 262 -12.29 5.99 -11.50
C MET A 262 -12.76 7.43 -11.79
N PHE A 263 -13.19 7.69 -13.03
CA PHE A 263 -13.73 9.00 -13.41
C PHE A 263 -15.03 9.34 -12.65
N ALA A 264 -15.98 8.40 -12.58
CA ALA A 264 -17.22 8.55 -11.81
C ALA A 264 -16.97 8.80 -10.32
N ALA A 265 -15.99 8.09 -9.74
CA ALA A 265 -15.56 8.31 -8.36
C ALA A 265 -14.97 9.73 -8.17
N ALA A 266 -14.12 10.18 -9.09
CA ALA A 266 -13.50 11.51 -9.05
C ALA A 266 -14.53 12.65 -9.18
N LEU A 267 -15.52 12.52 -10.06
CA LEU A 267 -16.61 13.49 -10.18
C LEU A 267 -17.36 13.67 -8.85
N ASN A 268 -17.61 12.59 -8.12
CA ASN A 268 -18.28 12.67 -6.84
C ASN A 268 -17.38 13.22 -5.71
N LEU A 269 -16.16 12.71 -5.59
CA LEU A 269 -15.28 13.03 -4.46
C LEU A 269 -14.57 14.38 -4.60
N GLN A 270 -14.32 14.82 -5.82
CA GLN A 270 -13.46 15.96 -6.11
C GLN A 270 -14.24 17.09 -6.78
N CYS A 271 -15.23 16.79 -7.63
CA CYS A 271 -16.04 17.83 -8.29
C CYS A 271 -17.39 18.09 -7.60
N ASP A 272 -17.65 17.44 -6.45
CA ASP A 272 -18.90 17.52 -5.69
C ASP A 272 -20.17 17.25 -6.54
N VAL A 273 -20.04 16.48 -7.63
CA VAL A 273 -21.17 16.10 -8.49
C VAL A 273 -22.01 15.05 -7.75
N PRO A 274 -23.33 15.29 -7.56
CA PRO A 274 -24.20 14.33 -6.89
C PRO A 274 -24.25 13.01 -7.65
N GLY A 275 -24.25 11.88 -6.92
CA GLY A 275 -24.32 10.54 -7.52
C GLY A 275 -25.59 10.27 -8.35
N CYS A 276 -26.64 11.08 -8.19
CA CYS A 276 -27.88 10.99 -8.97
C CYS A 276 -27.85 11.78 -10.29
N SER A 277 -26.76 12.49 -10.59
CA SER A 277 -26.60 13.20 -11.86
C SER A 277 -26.43 12.21 -13.01
N THR A 278 -26.95 12.52 -14.19
CA THR A 278 -26.66 11.78 -15.43
C THR A 278 -25.17 11.82 -15.80
N LEU A 279 -24.42 12.78 -15.24
CA LEU A 279 -22.97 12.87 -15.34
C LEU A 279 -22.23 11.93 -14.36
N ALA A 280 -22.90 11.40 -13.34
CA ALA A 280 -22.25 10.66 -12.25
C ALA A 280 -21.71 9.30 -12.70
N PHE A 281 -22.45 8.59 -13.55
CA PHE A 281 -21.98 7.37 -14.19
C PHE A 281 -22.54 7.31 -15.60
N PRO A 282 -21.68 7.21 -16.64
CA PRO A 282 -22.12 7.46 -17.99
C PRO A 282 -22.92 6.33 -18.59
N PHE A 283 -23.28 5.24 -17.89
CA PHE A 283 -23.99 4.07 -18.45
C PHE A 283 -25.25 3.72 -17.64
N SER A 284 -26.29 3.27 -18.33
CA SER A 284 -27.38 2.52 -17.68
C SER A 284 -26.93 1.09 -17.30
N ALA A 285 -27.66 0.45 -16.39
CA ALA A 285 -27.37 -0.94 -15.98
C ALA A 285 -27.37 -1.93 -17.16
N ALA A 286 -28.32 -1.77 -18.10
CA ALA A 286 -28.43 -2.62 -19.27
C ALA A 286 -27.26 -2.43 -20.25
N GLU A 287 -26.87 -1.19 -20.51
CA GLU A 287 -25.70 -0.88 -21.35
C GLU A 287 -24.41 -1.43 -20.72
N TRP A 288 -24.23 -1.24 -19.41
CA TRP A 288 -23.06 -1.74 -18.71
C TRP A 288 -22.96 -3.27 -18.81
N ALA A 289 -24.07 -3.98 -18.57
CA ALA A 289 -24.15 -5.43 -18.68
C ALA A 289 -23.80 -5.94 -20.09
N GLN A 290 -24.13 -5.17 -21.14
CA GLN A 290 -23.78 -5.52 -22.52
C GLN A 290 -22.27 -5.47 -22.75
N TYR A 291 -21.56 -4.48 -22.20
CA TYR A 291 -20.13 -4.28 -22.47
C TYR A 291 -19.20 -5.02 -21.50
N VAL A 292 -19.61 -5.17 -20.24
CA VAL A 292 -18.76 -5.72 -19.16
C VAL A 292 -19.27 -7.09 -18.67
N GLY A 293 -20.49 -7.48 -19.07
CA GLY A 293 -21.14 -8.71 -18.60
C GLY A 293 -21.99 -8.45 -17.35
N SER A 294 -22.94 -9.36 -17.09
CA SER A 294 -23.83 -9.32 -15.92
C SER A 294 -23.63 -10.54 -15.02
N THR A 295 -23.76 -10.35 -13.72
CA THR A 295 -23.80 -11.43 -12.72
C THR A 295 -25.19 -12.07 -12.60
N ASP A 296 -26.26 -11.35 -13.02
CA ASP A 296 -27.63 -11.82 -12.91
C ASP A 296 -28.00 -12.72 -14.09
N ARG A 297 -27.97 -14.03 -13.84
CA ARG A 297 -28.43 -15.07 -14.78
C ARG A 297 -29.95 -15.12 -14.93
N SER A 298 -30.72 -14.36 -14.15
CA SER A 298 -32.19 -14.40 -14.10
C SER A 298 -32.87 -13.54 -15.18
N ALA A 299 -32.14 -12.65 -15.85
CA ALA A 299 -32.64 -11.83 -16.95
C ALA A 299 -32.05 -12.28 -18.30
N ILE A 300 -32.33 -13.52 -18.72
CA ILE A 300 -31.97 -13.98 -20.06
C ILE A 300 -33.23 -14.37 -20.82
N GLY A 301 -33.88 -13.36 -21.40
CA GLY A 301 -34.45 -13.52 -22.73
C GLY A 301 -33.30 -13.52 -23.74
N SER A 302 -32.91 -14.70 -24.20
CA SER A 302 -32.23 -15.03 -25.47
C SER A 302 -31.37 -13.95 -26.17
N SER A 303 -30.37 -13.36 -25.51
CA SER A 303 -29.28 -12.68 -26.22
C SER A 303 -28.07 -13.62 -26.26
N THR A 304 -27.74 -14.12 -27.45
CA THR A 304 -26.58 -14.98 -27.72
C THR A 304 -25.24 -14.24 -27.68
N THR A 305 -25.24 -12.92 -27.41
CA THR A 305 -24.07 -12.07 -27.32
C THR A 305 -23.91 -11.54 -25.90
N GLN A 306 -23.21 -12.29 -25.04
CA GLN A 306 -22.84 -11.86 -23.69
C GLN A 306 -21.33 -11.64 -23.61
N CYS A 307 -20.93 -10.48 -23.11
CA CYS A 307 -19.53 -10.18 -22.85
C CYS A 307 -19.02 -10.94 -21.62
N VAL A 308 -17.74 -11.30 -21.63
CA VAL A 308 -17.09 -12.04 -20.54
C VAL A 308 -16.90 -11.13 -19.33
N LEU A 309 -17.15 -11.60 -18.10
CA LEU A 309 -16.87 -10.79 -16.91
C LEU A 309 -15.38 -10.38 -16.82
N PRO A 310 -15.06 -9.22 -16.22
CA PRO A 310 -13.69 -8.80 -15.97
C PRO A 310 -12.86 -9.86 -15.24
N SER A 311 -11.59 -9.94 -15.63
CA SER A 311 -10.62 -10.85 -15.03
C SER A 311 -9.60 -10.15 -14.15
N THR A 312 -9.47 -8.82 -14.32
CA THR A 312 -8.61 -7.94 -13.54
C THR A 312 -9.23 -6.56 -13.43
N ILE A 313 -8.95 -5.86 -12.33
CA ILE A 313 -9.11 -4.41 -12.25
C ILE A 313 -7.79 -3.68 -12.49
N GLY A 314 -6.68 -4.43 -12.63
CA GLY A 314 -5.31 -3.95 -12.79
C GLY A 314 -4.72 -3.29 -11.54
N GLY A 315 -3.44 -2.96 -11.60
CA GLY A 315 -2.67 -2.37 -10.50
C GLY A 315 -1.52 -3.28 -10.07
N LEU A 316 -0.29 -2.84 -10.35
CA LEU A 316 0.92 -3.64 -10.08
C LEU A 316 1.34 -3.61 -8.60
N SER A 317 0.65 -2.83 -7.76
CA SER A 317 0.95 -2.67 -6.34
C SER A 317 -0.32 -2.67 -5.50
N LEU A 318 -0.22 -3.08 -4.23
CA LEU A 318 -1.33 -3.07 -3.28
C LEU A 318 -1.99 -1.69 -3.11
N PRO A 319 -1.25 -0.58 -2.98
CA PRO A 319 -1.86 0.76 -2.96
C PRO A 319 -2.60 1.09 -4.26
N GLY A 320 -2.04 0.73 -5.41
CA GLY A 320 -2.66 0.97 -6.71
C GLY A 320 -3.97 0.18 -6.88
N TRP A 321 -3.94 -1.10 -6.52
CA TRP A 321 -5.12 -1.98 -6.49
C TRP A 321 -6.19 -1.43 -5.53
N TYR A 322 -5.80 -1.07 -4.30
CA TYR A 322 -6.76 -0.62 -3.30
C TYR A 322 -7.40 0.73 -3.65
N ARG A 323 -6.67 1.66 -4.28
CA ARG A 323 -7.28 2.91 -4.80
C ARG A 323 -8.40 2.63 -5.80
N ARG A 324 -8.23 1.62 -6.66
CA ARG A 324 -9.29 1.18 -7.61
C ARG A 324 -10.46 0.53 -6.88
N VAL A 325 -10.20 -0.24 -5.81
CA VAL A 325 -11.25 -0.77 -4.93
C VAL A 325 -12.04 0.36 -4.26
N VAL A 326 -11.36 1.37 -3.71
CA VAL A 326 -12.01 2.55 -3.09
C VAL A 326 -12.88 3.27 -4.11
N ALA A 327 -12.41 3.45 -5.35
CA ALA A 327 -13.20 4.05 -6.43
C ALA A 327 -14.46 3.23 -6.77
N LEU A 328 -14.32 1.91 -6.88
CA LEU A 328 -15.43 0.98 -7.18
C LEU A 328 -16.54 0.99 -6.12
N HIS A 329 -16.18 1.30 -4.87
CA HIS A 329 -17.10 1.36 -3.74
C HIS A 329 -17.62 2.78 -3.44
N GLN A 330 -17.34 3.76 -4.30
CA GLN A 330 -17.96 5.08 -4.19
C GLN A 330 -19.45 5.06 -4.51
N ARG A 331 -20.19 5.99 -3.89
CA ARG A 331 -21.65 6.10 -4.06
C ARG A 331 -22.09 6.41 -5.48
N SER A 332 -21.24 7.05 -6.29
CA SER A 332 -21.53 7.32 -7.70
C SER A 332 -21.42 6.09 -8.60
N VAL A 333 -20.81 5.00 -8.12
CA VAL A 333 -20.64 3.77 -8.90
C VAL A 333 -21.79 2.82 -8.61
N PRO A 334 -22.62 2.46 -9.61
CA PRO A 334 -23.77 1.58 -9.42
C PRO A 334 -23.39 0.17 -8.96
N ASP A 335 -24.29 -0.49 -8.23
CA ASP A 335 -24.09 -1.85 -7.72
C ASP A 335 -23.80 -2.87 -8.82
N VAL A 336 -24.41 -2.70 -10.00
CA VAL A 336 -24.18 -3.56 -11.18
C VAL A 336 -22.73 -3.50 -11.64
N ALA A 337 -22.13 -2.31 -11.65
CA ALA A 337 -20.71 -2.13 -12.00
C ALA A 337 -19.80 -2.75 -10.94
N ARG A 338 -20.12 -2.57 -9.66
CA ARG A 338 -19.39 -3.18 -8.55
C ARG A 338 -19.43 -4.71 -8.61
N ALA A 339 -20.61 -5.30 -8.85
CA ALA A 339 -20.79 -6.73 -8.97
C ALA A 339 -19.99 -7.33 -10.13
N SER A 340 -19.93 -6.62 -11.27
CA SER A 340 -19.16 -7.03 -12.45
C SER A 340 -17.68 -7.26 -12.15
N PHE A 341 -17.08 -6.46 -11.26
CA PHE A 341 -15.66 -6.54 -10.92
C PHE A 341 -15.35 -7.38 -9.68
N SER A 342 -16.34 -7.85 -8.92
CA SER A 342 -16.10 -8.51 -7.62
C SER A 342 -15.10 -9.68 -7.71
N ALA A 343 -15.30 -10.58 -8.68
CA ALA A 343 -14.41 -11.72 -8.89
C ALA A 343 -12.99 -11.30 -9.34
N ALA A 344 -12.88 -10.26 -10.17
CA ALA A 344 -11.62 -9.70 -10.64
C ALA A 344 -10.81 -9.09 -9.49
N VAL A 345 -11.46 -8.33 -8.60
CA VAL A 345 -10.83 -7.71 -7.43
C VAL A 345 -10.22 -8.78 -6.52
N ALA A 346 -10.97 -9.84 -6.20
CA ALA A 346 -10.47 -10.95 -5.39
C ALA A 346 -9.35 -11.75 -6.10
N SER A 347 -9.45 -11.92 -7.44
CA SER A 347 -8.41 -12.56 -8.24
C SER A 347 -7.09 -11.78 -8.21
N ASP A 348 -7.15 -10.46 -8.37
CA ASP A 348 -5.99 -9.59 -8.29
C ASP A 348 -5.38 -9.57 -6.89
N LEU A 349 -6.21 -9.55 -5.84
CA LEU A 349 -5.71 -9.65 -4.46
C LEU A 349 -4.95 -10.96 -4.22
N LEU A 350 -5.47 -12.09 -4.72
CA LEU A 350 -4.75 -13.37 -4.66
C LEU A 350 -3.41 -13.30 -5.41
N ARG A 351 -3.39 -12.73 -6.63
CA ARG A 351 -2.15 -12.53 -7.40
C ARG A 351 -1.16 -11.64 -6.64
N LEU A 352 -1.64 -10.59 -5.97
CA LEU A 352 -0.82 -9.72 -5.13
C LEU A 352 -0.25 -10.49 -3.95
N TYR A 353 -1.02 -11.30 -3.22
CA TYR A 353 -0.48 -12.15 -2.15
C TYR A 353 0.53 -13.18 -2.64
N GLN A 354 0.44 -13.63 -3.90
CA GLN A 354 1.42 -14.54 -4.49
C GLN A 354 2.72 -13.83 -4.85
N ARG A 355 2.64 -12.63 -5.41
CA ARG A 355 3.79 -11.94 -6.07
C ARG A 355 4.43 -10.83 -5.26
N VAL A 356 3.65 -10.12 -4.46
CA VAL A 356 4.12 -8.96 -3.70
C VAL A 356 4.99 -9.43 -2.55
N ASP A 357 6.12 -8.78 -2.35
CA ASP A 357 6.99 -9.05 -1.21
C ASP A 357 6.30 -8.70 0.12
N THR A 358 6.77 -9.28 1.22
CA THR A 358 6.17 -9.06 2.54
C THR A 358 6.29 -7.59 3.00
N GLU A 359 7.30 -6.84 2.52
CA GLU A 359 7.52 -5.44 2.87
C GLU A 359 6.46 -4.52 2.31
N SER A 360 6.12 -4.71 1.03
CA SER A 360 5.04 -4.00 0.36
C SER A 360 3.69 -4.26 1.02
N LEU A 361 3.45 -5.48 1.52
CA LEU A 361 2.22 -5.84 2.25
C LEU A 361 2.16 -5.18 3.64
N GLU A 362 3.26 -5.21 4.38
CA GLU A 362 3.38 -4.49 5.65
C GLU A 362 3.16 -2.98 5.47
N SER A 363 3.88 -2.37 4.52
CA SER A 363 3.73 -0.94 4.19
C SER A 363 2.28 -0.59 3.84
N PHE A 364 1.61 -1.49 3.12
CA PHE A 364 0.19 -1.33 2.82
C PHE A 364 -0.67 -1.31 4.10
N PHE A 365 -0.55 -2.29 4.99
CA PHE A 365 -1.43 -2.40 6.15
C PHE A 365 -1.13 -1.42 7.28
N PHE A 366 0.15 -1.15 7.56
CA PHE A 366 0.56 -0.32 8.69
C PHE A 366 0.75 1.16 8.33
N SER A 367 0.99 1.49 7.07
CA SER A 367 1.21 2.88 6.65
C SER A 367 0.10 3.39 5.73
N PHE A 368 -0.19 2.69 4.64
CA PHE A 368 -1.12 3.21 3.63
C PHE A 368 -2.60 3.08 4.02
N LEU A 369 -3.04 1.89 4.44
CA LEU A 369 -4.45 1.63 4.75
C LEU A 369 -5.00 2.54 5.85
N PRO A 370 -4.27 2.81 6.97
CA PRO A 370 -4.74 3.75 7.99
C PRO A 370 -4.95 5.16 7.45
N LEU A 371 -4.05 5.64 6.57
CA LEU A 371 -4.19 6.95 5.92
C LEU A 371 -5.43 7.02 5.04
N VAL A 372 -5.70 5.96 4.28
CA VAL A 372 -6.90 5.90 3.42
C VAL A 372 -8.18 5.84 4.26
N ILE A 373 -8.20 5.07 5.35
CA ILE A 373 -9.33 5.01 6.28
C ILE A 373 -9.61 6.40 6.87
N ALA A 374 -8.57 7.11 7.30
CA ALA A 374 -8.69 8.47 7.83
C ALA A 374 -9.19 9.47 6.76
N ALA A 375 -8.77 9.31 5.50
CA ALA A 375 -9.18 10.18 4.40
C ALA A 375 -10.61 9.92 3.88
N ALA A 376 -11.15 8.70 4.08
CA ALA A 376 -12.46 8.28 3.59
C ALA A 376 -13.37 7.71 4.70
N PRO A 377 -13.75 8.51 5.72
CA PRO A 377 -14.49 8.03 6.90
C PRO A 377 -15.91 7.52 6.59
N HIS A 378 -16.45 7.85 5.41
CA HIS A 378 -17.79 7.46 4.98
C HIS A 378 -17.83 6.08 4.31
N MET A 379 -16.67 5.48 4.03
CA MET A 379 -16.56 4.14 3.46
C MET A 379 -15.99 3.18 4.49
N ASP A 380 -16.65 2.05 4.71
CA ASP A 380 -16.11 0.99 5.56
C ASP A 380 -15.04 0.17 4.80
N CYS A 381 -13.89 0.83 4.62
CA CYS A 381 -12.68 0.34 4.00
C CYS A 381 -12.29 -1.07 4.46
N ARG A 382 -12.34 -1.31 5.78
CA ARG A 382 -11.93 -2.59 6.37
C ARG A 382 -12.92 -3.69 6.02
N THR A 383 -14.22 -3.44 6.11
CA THR A 383 -15.24 -4.43 5.74
C THR A 383 -15.17 -4.80 4.26
N VAL A 384 -14.97 -3.81 3.38
CA VAL A 384 -14.78 -4.07 1.94
C VAL A 384 -13.56 -4.95 1.68
N LEU A 385 -12.41 -4.60 2.27
CA LEU A 385 -11.19 -5.39 2.13
C LEU A 385 -11.36 -6.80 2.70
N ARG A 386 -12.11 -6.94 3.81
CA ARG A 386 -12.45 -8.22 4.44
C ARG A 386 -13.27 -9.10 3.52
N GLY A 387 -14.26 -8.54 2.83
CA GLY A 387 -15.06 -9.29 1.85
C GLY A 387 -14.17 -9.97 0.81
N TYR A 388 -13.27 -9.21 0.19
CA TYR A 388 -12.35 -9.76 -0.81
C TYR A 388 -11.28 -10.68 -0.22
N HIS A 389 -10.80 -10.41 0.99
CA HIS A 389 -9.88 -11.32 1.68
C HIS A 389 -10.55 -12.68 1.96
N ASN A 390 -11.81 -12.68 2.41
CA ASN A 390 -12.58 -13.90 2.60
C ASN A 390 -12.66 -14.69 1.29
N ASP A 391 -13.00 -14.05 0.17
CA ASP A 391 -13.05 -14.72 -1.15
C ASP A 391 -11.71 -15.37 -1.54
N VAL A 392 -10.58 -14.73 -1.17
CA VAL A 392 -9.25 -15.31 -1.36
C VAL A 392 -9.04 -16.53 -0.45
N MET A 393 -9.44 -16.45 0.82
CA MET A 393 -9.39 -17.58 1.76
C MET A 393 -10.26 -18.75 1.29
N LEU A 394 -11.46 -18.49 0.76
CA LEU A 394 -12.33 -19.49 0.13
C LEU A 394 -11.61 -20.19 -1.03
N LYS A 395 -10.98 -19.42 -1.92
CA LYS A 395 -10.25 -19.97 -3.09
C LYS A 395 -9.02 -20.79 -2.70
N LEU A 396 -8.29 -20.38 -1.66
CA LEU A 396 -7.06 -21.06 -1.24
C LEU A 396 -7.33 -22.34 -0.45
N PHE A 397 -8.37 -22.33 0.40
CA PHE A 397 -8.56 -23.37 1.41
C PHE A 397 -9.89 -24.12 1.28
N GLY A 398 -10.75 -23.76 0.33
CA GLY A 398 -12.06 -24.40 0.14
C GLY A 398 -12.97 -24.26 1.37
N VAL A 399 -12.75 -23.21 2.17
CA VAL A 399 -13.53 -22.94 3.38
C VAL A 399 -14.97 -22.69 2.92
N THR A 400 -15.94 -23.54 3.23
CA THR A 400 -17.34 -23.18 2.95
C THR A 400 -17.79 -22.16 3.99
N SER A 401 -18.16 -20.96 3.56
CA SER A 401 -18.90 -20.03 4.43
C SER A 401 -20.20 -20.71 4.87
N SER A 402 -20.32 -21.01 6.16
CA SER A 402 -21.57 -21.46 6.75
C SER A 402 -22.52 -20.27 6.79
N ALA A 403 -23.29 -20.06 5.72
CA ALA A 403 -24.39 -19.13 5.73
C ALA A 403 -25.41 -19.58 6.81
N SER A 404 -25.64 -18.70 7.77
CA SER A 404 -26.62 -18.84 8.84
C SER A 404 -28.04 -19.03 8.28
N SER A 405 -28.69 -20.07 8.79
CA SER A 405 -30.12 -20.23 9.04
C SER A 405 -31.08 -19.13 8.55
N ALA A 406 -31.85 -19.43 7.51
CA ALA A 406 -33.25 -19.04 7.40
C ALA A 406 -34.02 -20.03 6.49
N THR A 407 -35.00 -20.70 7.12
CA THR A 407 -36.23 -21.27 6.53
C THR A 407 -36.13 -22.29 5.39
N ASN A 408 -36.18 -23.58 5.71
CA ASN A 408 -37.41 -24.38 5.64
C ASN A 408 -37.14 -25.86 5.90
N ASN A 409 -38.01 -26.46 6.71
CA ASN A 409 -38.15 -27.90 6.84
C ASN A 409 -38.43 -28.51 5.47
N ASP A 410 -37.54 -29.36 4.97
CA ASP A 410 -37.97 -30.69 4.57
C ASP A 410 -36.79 -31.66 4.51
N GLY A 411 -37.03 -32.85 5.06
CA GLY A 411 -36.00 -33.85 5.28
C GLY A 411 -35.51 -34.45 3.97
N ASN A 412 -34.19 -34.38 3.74
CA ASN A 412 -33.49 -35.55 3.24
C ASN A 412 -32.02 -35.55 3.68
N ARG A 413 -31.74 -36.53 4.53
CA ARG A 413 -30.43 -36.84 5.11
C ARG A 413 -29.61 -37.56 4.04
N ALA A 414 -28.85 -36.81 3.24
CA ALA A 414 -27.79 -37.37 2.41
C ALA A 414 -26.43 -37.01 3.03
N VAL A 415 -25.67 -38.05 3.35
CA VAL A 415 -24.38 -38.06 4.03
C VAL A 415 -23.34 -37.27 3.21
N ALA A 416 -23.02 -36.05 3.63
CA ALA A 416 -21.80 -35.36 3.20
C ALA A 416 -20.62 -35.88 4.04
N MET A 417 -20.08 -37.02 3.63
CA MET A 417 -18.79 -37.51 4.12
C MET A 417 -17.72 -36.44 3.83
N GLY A 418 -17.01 -36.03 4.87
CA GLY A 418 -16.02 -34.97 4.81
C GLY A 418 -14.96 -35.19 3.74
N GLN A 419 -14.89 -34.28 2.78
CA GLN A 419 -13.69 -34.05 1.99
C GLN A 419 -12.66 -33.31 2.85
N ARG A 420 -11.99 -34.06 3.73
CA ARG A 420 -10.72 -33.61 4.31
C ARG A 420 -9.66 -33.79 3.21
N GLY A 421 -9.48 -32.75 2.39
CA GLY A 421 -8.36 -32.68 1.44
C GLY A 421 -7.04 -32.91 2.19
N ARG A 422 -6.31 -33.95 1.81
CA ARG A 422 -5.00 -34.28 2.40
C ARG A 422 -3.97 -33.35 1.77
N TRP A 423 -3.62 -32.27 2.47
CA TRP A 423 -2.63 -31.30 2.01
C TRP A 423 -1.21 -31.79 2.34
N THR A 424 -0.37 -31.96 1.33
CA THR A 424 1.05 -32.28 1.49
C THR A 424 1.90 -31.04 1.27
N ALA A 425 2.66 -30.62 2.28
CA ALA A 425 3.77 -29.68 2.11
C ALA A 425 4.83 -30.35 1.23
N LYS A 426 5.24 -29.71 0.13
CA LYS A 426 6.36 -30.19 -0.69
C LYS A 426 7.52 -29.21 -0.57
N GLU A 427 8.65 -29.72 -0.11
CA GLU A 427 9.94 -29.03 -0.11
C GLU A 427 10.37 -28.78 -1.57
N ALA A 428 10.88 -27.58 -1.82
CA ALA A 428 11.23 -27.12 -3.16
C ALA A 428 12.47 -27.83 -3.70
N SER A 429 12.34 -28.54 -4.82
CA SER A 429 13.43 -28.80 -5.77
C SER A 429 12.87 -28.86 -7.19
N ALA A 430 13.60 -28.25 -8.11
CA ALA A 430 13.18 -27.84 -9.45
C ALA A 430 13.10 -28.98 -10.50
N LEU A 431 12.14 -28.91 -11.43
CA LEU A 431 12.32 -28.79 -12.90
C LEU A 431 10.96 -28.90 -13.64
N ALA A 432 10.85 -28.18 -14.77
CA ALA A 432 9.91 -28.16 -15.92
C ALA A 432 8.85 -29.30 -16.09
N THR A 433 7.68 -29.16 -16.75
CA THR A 433 7.09 -28.28 -17.80
C THR A 433 5.54 -28.49 -17.82
N PRO A 434 4.71 -27.69 -18.52
CA PRO A 434 3.26 -27.62 -18.32
C PRO A 434 2.43 -28.50 -19.27
N VAL A 435 1.29 -29.02 -18.80
CA VAL A 435 0.16 -29.44 -19.64
C VAL A 435 -1.15 -29.05 -18.93
N LEU A 436 -2.05 -28.46 -19.73
CA LEU A 436 -3.40 -28.00 -19.40
C LEU A 436 -4.33 -29.21 -19.16
N ASP A 437 -5.03 -29.26 -18.04
CA ASP A 437 -6.50 -29.40 -17.99
C ASP A 437 -7.01 -29.56 -16.55
N THR A 438 -8.13 -28.88 -16.30
CA THR A 438 -9.06 -28.96 -15.17
C THR A 438 -8.86 -30.13 -14.20
N THR A 439 -7.98 -29.90 -13.23
CA THR A 439 -7.94 -30.62 -11.96
C THR A 439 -7.63 -29.59 -10.88
N ALA A 440 -8.25 -29.72 -9.71
CA ALA A 440 -7.99 -28.86 -8.57
C ALA A 440 -6.50 -28.91 -8.23
N THR A 441 -5.72 -27.99 -8.80
CA THR A 441 -4.31 -27.81 -8.48
C THR A 441 -4.25 -27.43 -7.03
N SER A 442 -3.82 -28.36 -6.18
CA SER A 442 -3.45 -28.07 -4.80
C SER A 442 -2.37 -26.99 -4.85
N CYS A 443 -2.75 -25.74 -4.61
CA CYS A 443 -1.79 -24.66 -4.58
C CYS A 443 -0.91 -24.88 -3.35
N ALA A 444 0.34 -25.29 -3.55
CA ALA A 444 1.30 -25.39 -2.46
C ALA A 444 1.61 -23.97 -1.98
N ILE A 445 1.20 -23.65 -0.75
CA ILE A 445 1.41 -22.33 -0.14
C ILE A 445 2.82 -22.29 0.43
N SER A 446 3.68 -21.39 -0.09
CA SER A 446 5.01 -21.16 0.47
C SER A 446 4.91 -20.49 1.85
N ALA A 447 5.97 -20.59 2.68
CA ALA A 447 6.02 -19.90 3.97
C ALA A 447 5.81 -18.38 3.82
N ASP A 448 6.35 -17.78 2.76
CA ASP A 448 6.17 -16.35 2.48
C ASP A 448 4.73 -16.01 2.12
N MET A 449 4.05 -16.85 1.32
CA MET A 449 2.64 -16.64 1.00
C MET A 449 1.75 -16.86 2.22
N ALA A 450 2.02 -17.90 3.01
CA ALA A 450 1.34 -18.16 4.27
C ALA A 450 1.49 -16.97 5.23
N MET A 451 2.69 -16.39 5.35
CA MET A 451 2.92 -15.22 6.19
C MET A 451 2.14 -14.00 5.69
N ARG A 452 2.14 -13.74 4.38
CA ARG A 452 1.39 -12.64 3.76
C ARG A 452 -0.12 -12.76 4.01
N VAL A 453 -0.68 -13.95 3.82
CA VAL A 453 -2.12 -14.18 4.01
C VAL A 453 -2.50 -14.10 5.50
N MET A 454 -1.71 -14.68 6.40
CA MET A 454 -1.95 -14.56 7.85
C MET A 454 -1.83 -13.12 8.36
N LEU A 455 -0.86 -12.35 7.85
CA LEU A 455 -0.73 -10.93 8.18
C LEU A 455 -1.95 -10.15 7.72
N ALA A 456 -2.41 -10.39 6.49
CA ALA A 456 -3.62 -9.76 5.99
C ALA A 456 -4.86 -10.12 6.84
N GLU A 457 -5.00 -11.39 7.22
CA GLU A 457 -6.11 -11.84 8.07
C GLU A 457 -6.17 -11.08 9.40
N VAL A 458 -5.04 -10.93 10.10
CA VAL A 458 -5.02 -10.21 11.38
C VAL A 458 -5.18 -8.69 11.22
N CYS A 459 -4.67 -8.09 10.13
CA CYS A 459 -4.75 -6.65 9.91
C CYS A 459 -6.12 -6.16 9.39
N VAL A 460 -6.86 -7.03 8.68
CA VAL A 460 -8.17 -6.68 8.11
C VAL A 460 -9.30 -6.88 9.12
N GLN A 461 -9.09 -7.73 10.13
CA GLN A 461 -10.04 -7.90 11.22
C GLN A 461 -10.03 -6.71 12.17
N GLU A 462 -11.21 -6.33 12.64
CA GLU A 462 -11.31 -5.38 13.75
C GLU A 462 -10.64 -5.96 15.01
N ARG A 463 -9.90 -5.12 15.73
CA ARG A 463 -9.26 -5.48 17.00
C ARG A 463 -10.31 -5.98 18.00
N GLY A 464 -9.95 -6.99 18.77
CA GLY A 464 -10.83 -7.60 19.78
C GLY A 464 -11.96 -8.52 19.26
N LYS A 465 -12.18 -8.62 17.93
CA LYS A 465 -13.14 -9.61 17.39
C LYS A 465 -12.48 -11.00 17.29
N PRO A 466 -13.18 -12.10 17.67
CA PRO A 466 -12.63 -13.44 17.56
C PRO A 466 -12.37 -13.81 16.10
N LEU A 467 -11.41 -14.71 15.89
CA LEU A 467 -11.10 -15.24 14.57
C LEU A 467 -12.32 -16.01 14.03
N PRO A 468 -12.75 -15.80 12.76
CA PRO A 468 -13.83 -16.58 12.16
C PRO A 468 -13.54 -18.07 12.24
N GLU A 469 -14.51 -18.86 12.72
CA GLU A 469 -14.33 -20.31 12.91
C GLU A 469 -13.92 -21.01 11.61
N ALA A 470 -14.47 -20.53 10.50
CA ALA A 470 -14.19 -21.03 9.16
C ALA A 470 -12.72 -20.84 8.76
N HIS A 471 -12.03 -19.84 9.31
CA HIS A 471 -10.64 -19.50 9.00
C HIS A 471 -9.63 -20.20 9.92
N VAL A 472 -10.05 -20.72 11.08
CA VAL A 472 -9.17 -21.41 12.05
C VAL A 472 -8.33 -22.52 11.41
N PRO A 473 -8.89 -23.45 10.59
CA PRO A 473 -8.09 -24.49 9.96
C PRO A 473 -7.08 -23.96 8.93
N ALA A 474 -7.43 -22.87 8.24
CA ALA A 474 -6.54 -22.21 7.28
C ALA A 474 -5.36 -21.55 8.01
N MET A 475 -5.64 -20.83 9.10
CA MET A 475 -4.61 -20.24 9.97
C MET A 475 -3.69 -21.30 10.57
N GLU A 476 -4.24 -22.42 11.05
CA GLU A 476 -3.46 -23.55 11.56
C GLU A 476 -2.52 -24.12 10.49
N SER A 477 -3.01 -24.33 9.27
CA SER A 477 -2.21 -24.84 8.15
C SER A 477 -1.10 -23.88 7.77
N MET A 478 -1.39 -22.57 7.66
CA MET A 478 -0.40 -21.56 7.31
C MET A 478 0.67 -21.40 8.40
N LEU A 479 0.26 -21.38 9.67
CA LEU A 479 1.18 -21.27 10.79
C LEU A 479 2.09 -22.49 10.88
N ARG A 480 1.58 -23.69 10.64
CA ARG A 480 2.39 -24.91 10.56
C ARG A 480 3.47 -24.81 9.48
N THR A 481 3.14 -24.29 8.30
CA THR A 481 4.11 -24.06 7.22
C THR A 481 5.20 -23.08 7.64
N VAL A 482 4.83 -21.96 8.29
CA VAL A 482 5.79 -20.94 8.74
C VAL A 482 6.67 -21.45 9.89
N VAL A 483 6.10 -22.12 10.89
CA VAL A 483 6.84 -22.72 12.02
C VAL A 483 7.77 -23.82 11.53
N GLY A 484 7.34 -24.65 10.58
CA GLY A 484 8.18 -25.67 9.96
C GLY A 484 9.37 -25.06 9.22
N HIS A 485 9.13 -24.01 8.44
CA HIS A 485 10.17 -23.26 7.75
C HIS A 485 11.18 -22.62 8.73
N LEU A 486 10.69 -21.97 9.78
CA LEU A 486 11.52 -21.34 10.80
C LEU A 486 12.36 -22.38 11.56
N ARG A 487 11.77 -23.53 11.91
CA ARG A 487 12.48 -24.64 12.56
C ARG A 487 13.60 -25.19 11.68
N TYR A 488 13.33 -25.40 10.38
CA TYR A 488 14.32 -25.85 9.42
C TYR A 488 15.54 -24.91 9.37
N HIS A 489 15.30 -23.59 9.34
CA HIS A 489 16.38 -22.62 9.28
C HIS A 489 17.13 -22.43 10.60
N LEU A 490 16.42 -22.44 11.75
CA LEU A 490 17.05 -22.34 13.08
C LEU A 490 17.90 -23.57 13.42
N HIS A 491 17.57 -24.74 12.86
CA HIS A 491 18.24 -26.02 13.17
C HIS A 491 19.07 -26.57 11.98
N GLY A 492 19.37 -25.74 10.98
CA GLY A 492 19.85 -26.18 9.65
C GLY A 492 21.06 -27.14 9.62
N GLU A 493 20.81 -28.28 8.96
CA GLU A 493 21.63 -29.47 8.62
C GLU A 493 22.22 -30.35 9.75
N PRO A 494 21.87 -31.66 9.81
CA PRO A 494 22.72 -32.65 10.47
C PRO A 494 23.99 -32.82 9.63
N ARG A 495 25.02 -32.01 9.90
CA ARG A 495 26.34 -32.22 9.30
C ARG A 495 26.81 -33.60 9.71
N TYR A 496 26.81 -34.52 8.75
CA TYR A 496 27.47 -35.83 8.79
C TYR A 496 29.00 -35.68 8.87
N HIS A 497 29.56 -34.84 9.75
CA HIS A 497 30.98 -34.85 10.08
C HIS A 497 31.15 -34.68 11.58
N THR A 498 31.43 -35.81 12.23
CA THR A 498 31.94 -35.95 13.59
C THR A 498 33.07 -34.95 13.88
N ARG A 499 32.76 -33.90 14.64
CA ARG A 499 33.74 -33.18 15.47
C ARG A 499 33.08 -32.73 16.78
N PRO A 500 33.81 -32.76 17.91
CA PRO A 500 33.21 -32.69 19.22
C PRO A 500 32.66 -31.30 19.52
N ARG A 501 31.49 -31.34 20.16
CA ARG A 501 30.63 -30.27 20.66
C ARG A 501 31.44 -29.21 21.42
N ARG A 502 31.69 -28.06 20.80
CA ARG A 502 31.98 -26.81 21.52
C ARG A 502 30.64 -26.19 21.93
N THR A 503 30.58 -25.77 23.19
CA THR A 503 29.47 -25.04 23.80
C THR A 503 29.07 -23.86 22.91
N VAL A 504 27.85 -23.90 22.38
CA VAL A 504 27.24 -22.81 21.62
C VAL A 504 26.82 -21.74 22.64
N THR A 505 27.57 -20.65 22.72
CA THR A 505 27.11 -19.39 23.31
C THR A 505 25.99 -18.80 22.44
N ALA A 506 24.96 -18.22 23.05
CA ALA A 506 23.72 -17.77 22.41
C ALA A 506 23.86 -16.70 21.29
N GLY A 507 25.06 -16.19 21.04
CA GLY A 507 25.33 -15.09 20.11
C GLY A 507 25.64 -15.46 18.65
N GLU A 508 25.76 -16.74 18.28
CA GLU A 508 26.06 -17.10 16.88
C GLU A 508 24.85 -17.71 16.16
N LEU A 509 23.79 -16.92 16.00
CA LEU A 509 22.81 -17.20 14.95
C LEU A 509 23.51 -17.10 13.58
N PRO A 510 23.53 -18.17 12.77
CA PRO A 510 24.33 -18.17 11.55
C PRO A 510 23.83 -17.09 10.58
N ALA A 511 24.75 -16.37 9.94
CA ALA A 511 24.42 -15.32 8.96
C ALA A 511 23.55 -15.84 7.79
N SER A 512 23.55 -17.14 7.52
CA SER A 512 22.67 -17.81 6.57
C SER A 512 21.19 -17.79 6.98
N LEU A 513 20.88 -17.80 8.29
CA LEU A 513 19.52 -17.68 8.79
C LEU A 513 18.95 -16.31 8.46
N TRP A 514 19.71 -15.24 8.72
CA TRP A 514 19.25 -13.88 8.46
C TRP A 514 19.07 -13.54 6.97
N ARG A 515 19.67 -14.33 6.06
CA ARG A 515 19.37 -14.27 4.62
C ARG A 515 18.00 -14.89 4.27
N ALA A 516 17.58 -15.92 5.00
CA ALA A 516 16.30 -16.60 4.77
C ALA A 516 15.17 -16.06 5.67
N TRP A 517 15.50 -15.50 6.82
CA TRP A 517 14.58 -15.04 7.86
C TRP A 517 15.14 -13.79 8.54
N ASN A 518 14.65 -12.62 8.15
CA ASN A 518 15.17 -11.32 8.58
C ASN A 518 14.39 -10.72 9.78
N SER A 519 14.86 -9.59 10.31
CA SER A 519 14.24 -8.88 11.45
C SER A 519 12.78 -8.49 11.21
N GLN A 520 12.46 -8.17 9.96
CA GLN A 520 11.11 -7.85 9.51
C GLN A 520 10.17 -9.06 9.56
N ARG A 521 10.57 -10.21 9.01
CA ARG A 521 9.78 -11.46 9.09
C ARG A 521 9.56 -11.87 10.55
N THR A 522 10.58 -11.71 11.39
CA THR A 522 10.49 -11.93 12.84
C THR A 522 9.43 -11.03 13.49
N SER A 523 9.44 -9.73 13.22
CA SER A 523 8.49 -8.80 13.83
C SER A 523 7.05 -9.00 13.34
N LEU A 524 6.87 -9.29 12.05
CA LEU A 524 5.55 -9.60 11.49
C LEU A 524 4.99 -10.91 12.01
N LEU A 525 5.83 -11.94 12.21
CA LEU A 525 5.41 -13.16 12.87
C LEU A 525 5.01 -12.88 14.32
N ALA A 526 5.76 -12.04 15.05
CA ALA A 526 5.40 -11.65 16.42
C ALA A 526 4.04 -10.95 16.49
N THR A 527 3.76 -10.04 15.54
CA THR A 527 2.43 -9.42 15.38
C THR A 527 1.35 -10.48 15.14
N VAL A 528 1.51 -11.35 14.14
CA VAL A 528 0.53 -12.39 13.83
C VAL A 528 0.28 -13.31 15.03
N LEU A 529 1.32 -13.72 15.76
CA LEU A 529 1.19 -14.60 16.92
C LEU A 529 0.45 -13.92 18.08
N SER A 530 0.79 -12.66 18.38
CA SER A 530 0.09 -11.84 19.40
C SER A 530 -1.40 -11.74 19.08
N GLU A 531 -1.68 -11.32 17.86
CA GLU A 531 -3.02 -11.08 17.34
C GLU A 531 -3.87 -12.35 17.25
N VAL A 532 -3.27 -13.51 16.98
CA VAL A 532 -3.97 -14.81 17.02
C VAL A 532 -4.19 -15.24 18.48
N GLN A 533 -3.20 -15.09 19.36
CA GLN A 533 -3.32 -15.44 20.78
C GLN A 533 -4.45 -14.66 21.46
N GLU A 534 -4.51 -13.34 21.26
CA GLU A 534 -5.55 -12.47 21.81
C GLU A 534 -6.95 -12.93 21.36
N ARG A 535 -7.15 -13.10 20.04
CA ARG A 535 -8.44 -13.47 19.45
C ARG A 535 -8.93 -14.88 19.83
N MET A 536 -8.01 -15.79 20.11
CA MET A 536 -8.35 -17.16 20.51
C MET A 536 -8.60 -17.27 22.02
N SER A 537 -7.99 -16.40 22.84
CA SER A 537 -8.16 -16.40 24.30
C SER A 537 -9.60 -16.05 24.76
N GLY A 538 -10.35 -15.31 23.93
CA GLY A 538 -11.77 -14.99 24.18
C GLY A 538 -12.78 -16.06 23.72
N SER A 539 -12.35 -17.12 23.04
CA SER A 539 -13.25 -18.11 22.43
C SER A 539 -13.48 -19.33 23.34
N ALA A 540 -14.40 -19.20 24.30
CA ALA A 540 -14.68 -20.23 25.32
C ALA A 540 -15.35 -21.54 24.79
N GLY A 541 -15.44 -21.76 23.48
CA GLY A 541 -16.26 -22.82 22.87
C GLY A 541 -15.55 -23.89 22.01
N GLN A 542 -14.27 -23.73 21.62
CA GLN A 542 -13.68 -24.51 20.53
C GLN A 542 -12.70 -25.59 21.04
N ARG A 543 -13.02 -26.88 20.86
CA ARG A 543 -12.38 -27.97 21.64
C ARG A 543 -11.20 -28.72 20.99
N SER A 544 -10.95 -28.63 19.68
CA SER A 544 -9.82 -29.37 19.07
C SER A 544 -8.92 -28.54 18.14
N SER A 545 -9.47 -27.88 17.12
CA SER A 545 -8.65 -27.11 16.15
C SER A 545 -8.07 -25.83 16.77
N ALA A 546 -8.82 -25.18 17.66
CA ALA A 546 -8.34 -24.04 18.44
C ALA A 546 -7.13 -24.39 19.31
N ARG A 547 -7.14 -25.58 19.94
CA ARG A 547 -6.01 -26.06 20.75
C ARG A 547 -4.77 -26.31 19.89
N ALA A 548 -4.92 -26.98 18.75
CA ALA A 548 -3.81 -27.23 17.82
C ALA A 548 -3.20 -25.92 17.29
N LEU A 549 -4.03 -24.91 17.00
CA LEU A 549 -3.55 -23.58 16.62
C LEU A 549 -2.79 -22.90 17.77
N MET A 550 -3.31 -22.93 19.00
CA MET A 550 -2.63 -22.35 20.17
C MET A 550 -1.31 -23.05 20.51
N ASP A 551 -1.23 -24.37 20.34
CA ASP A 551 0.02 -25.12 20.50
C ASP A 551 1.07 -24.68 19.45
N LEU A 552 0.64 -24.38 18.22
CA LEU A 552 1.51 -23.82 17.18
C LEU A 552 1.92 -22.38 17.48
N VAL A 553 1.03 -21.57 18.05
CA VAL A 553 1.34 -20.21 18.51
C VAL A 553 2.44 -20.25 19.57
N GLY A 554 2.29 -21.10 20.60
CA GLY A 554 3.30 -21.29 21.63
C GLY A 554 4.65 -21.76 21.07
N GLN A 555 4.64 -22.70 20.11
CA GLN A 555 5.86 -23.11 19.40
C GLN A 555 6.50 -21.95 18.61
N GLY A 556 5.68 -21.13 17.93
CA GLY A 556 6.15 -19.95 17.22
C GLY A 556 6.84 -18.95 18.15
N LEU A 557 6.24 -18.64 19.29
CA LEU A 557 6.80 -17.73 20.31
C LEU A 557 8.13 -18.26 20.87
N GLN A 558 8.23 -19.57 21.13
CA GLN A 558 9.48 -20.19 21.58
C GLN A 558 10.61 -20.06 20.54
N LEU A 559 10.29 -20.20 19.25
CA LEU A 559 11.26 -20.01 18.17
C LEU A 559 11.64 -18.54 17.94
N LEU A 560 10.75 -17.60 18.28
CA LEU A 560 11.01 -16.16 18.20
C LEU A 560 11.93 -15.66 19.32
N ARG A 561 11.90 -16.27 20.51
CA ARG A 561 12.70 -15.83 21.67
C ARG A 561 14.18 -15.51 21.36
N PRO A 562 14.96 -16.39 20.72
CA PRO A 562 16.36 -16.07 20.37
C PRO A 562 16.50 -15.02 19.26
N LEU A 563 15.45 -14.74 18.49
CA LEU A 563 15.48 -13.79 17.37
C LEU A 563 15.10 -12.36 17.77
N ILE A 564 14.56 -12.18 18.98
CA ILE A 564 14.17 -10.87 19.50
C ILE A 564 14.91 -10.51 20.79
N SER A 565 15.98 -11.22 21.16
CA SER A 565 16.80 -10.81 22.30
C SER A 565 17.38 -9.40 22.10
N MET A 566 17.65 -8.68 23.21
CA MET A 566 18.20 -7.33 23.12
C MET A 566 19.56 -7.30 22.39
N GLU A 567 20.41 -8.32 22.58
CA GLU A 567 21.66 -8.48 21.82
C GLU A 567 21.41 -8.49 20.30
N VAL A 568 20.37 -9.20 19.85
CA VAL A 568 19.99 -9.25 18.43
C VAL A 568 19.38 -7.93 17.98
N ILE A 569 18.62 -7.25 18.83
CA ILE A 569 18.01 -5.95 18.50
C ILE A 569 19.07 -4.86 18.37
N GLU A 570 20.07 -4.83 19.24
CA GLU A 570 21.20 -3.91 19.13
C GLU A 570 22.01 -4.18 17.85
N GLU A 571 22.23 -5.45 17.51
CA GLU A 571 23.08 -5.79 16.36
C GLU A 571 22.36 -5.70 15.01
N ARG A 572 21.08 -6.09 14.97
CA ARG A 572 20.31 -6.35 13.74
C ARG A 572 18.88 -5.80 13.78
N GLY A 573 18.44 -5.31 14.94
CA GLY A 573 17.12 -4.72 15.10
C GLY A 573 16.96 -3.49 14.24
N THR A 574 15.72 -3.25 13.86
CA THR A 574 15.33 -2.13 13.01
C THR A 574 14.22 -1.35 13.69
N ALA A 575 14.02 -0.09 13.31
CA ALA A 575 12.95 0.73 13.86
C ALA A 575 11.57 0.07 13.70
N ARG A 576 11.29 -0.58 12.55
CA ARG A 576 10.03 -1.33 12.36
C ARG A 576 9.91 -2.50 13.31
N MET A 577 10.98 -3.26 13.51
CA MET A 577 10.95 -4.39 14.43
C MET A 577 10.58 -3.94 15.84
N VAL A 578 11.25 -2.91 16.35
CA VAL A 578 10.97 -2.36 17.68
C VAL A 578 9.55 -1.76 17.74
N THR A 579 9.14 -1.03 16.70
CA THR A 579 7.79 -0.46 16.60
C THR A 579 6.71 -1.54 16.66
N HIS A 580 6.85 -2.62 15.89
CA HIS A 580 5.89 -3.73 15.91
C HIS A 580 5.87 -4.42 17.27
N LEU A 581 7.05 -4.71 17.85
CA LEU A 581 7.14 -5.37 19.17
C LEU A 581 6.53 -4.51 20.30
N LEU A 582 6.62 -3.19 20.21
CA LEU A 582 6.03 -2.25 21.18
C LEU A 582 4.58 -1.86 20.88
N SER A 583 4.02 -2.31 19.76
CA SER A 583 2.63 -2.02 19.38
C SER A 583 1.85 -3.31 19.14
N SER A 584 1.65 -3.71 17.88
CA SER A 584 0.78 -4.84 17.50
C SER A 584 1.37 -6.21 17.84
N GLY A 585 2.64 -6.29 18.24
CA GLY A 585 3.34 -7.50 18.66
C GLY A 585 3.67 -7.55 20.16
N ARG A 586 3.02 -6.70 20.96
CA ARG A 586 3.32 -6.54 22.39
C ARG A 586 3.13 -7.81 23.21
N ASP A 587 2.05 -8.55 22.97
CA ASP A 587 1.80 -9.78 23.72
C ASP A 587 2.88 -10.83 23.47
N ALA A 588 3.36 -10.96 22.24
CA ALA A 588 4.52 -11.79 21.93
C ALA A 588 5.79 -11.32 22.64
N ALA A 589 6.04 -10.00 22.70
CA ALA A 589 7.17 -9.45 23.43
C ALA A 589 7.09 -9.76 24.94
N LEU A 590 5.90 -9.63 25.54
CA LEU A 590 5.64 -9.95 26.95
C LEU A 590 5.79 -11.44 27.25
N GLU A 591 5.24 -12.31 26.41
CA GLU A 591 5.37 -13.77 26.56
C GLU A 591 6.83 -14.24 26.43
N VAL A 592 7.61 -13.57 25.59
CA VAL A 592 9.02 -13.91 25.37
C VAL A 592 9.94 -13.40 26.47
N GLY A 593 9.79 -12.15 26.89
CA GLY A 593 10.75 -11.43 27.74
C GLY A 593 10.18 -10.79 29.02
N GLY A 594 8.86 -10.82 29.20
CA GLY A 594 8.17 -10.19 30.32
C GLY A 594 8.17 -8.66 30.30
N ALA A 595 7.64 -8.05 31.36
CA ALA A 595 7.52 -6.59 31.47
C ALA A 595 8.87 -5.85 31.51
N SER A 596 9.92 -6.49 32.04
CA SER A 596 11.28 -5.90 32.06
C SER A 596 11.84 -5.69 30.67
N TYR A 597 11.61 -6.66 29.76
CA TYR A 597 12.02 -6.58 28.37
C TYR A 597 11.24 -5.49 27.61
N GLU A 598 9.94 -5.34 27.88
CA GLU A 598 9.15 -4.25 27.29
C GLU A 598 9.72 -2.87 27.65
N VAL A 599 10.03 -2.64 28.93
CA VAL A 599 10.62 -1.36 29.40
C VAL A 599 12.00 -1.12 28.78
N GLU A 600 12.78 -2.17 28.56
CA GLU A 600 14.08 -2.10 27.90
C GLU A 600 13.93 -1.69 26.43
N LEU A 601 12.99 -2.32 25.70
CA LEU A 601 12.63 -1.92 24.32
C LEU A 601 12.15 -0.47 24.23
N GLN A 602 11.30 -0.02 25.17
CA GLN A 602 10.82 1.36 25.21
C GLN A 602 11.98 2.35 25.43
N SER A 603 12.90 2.01 26.33
CA SER A 603 14.10 2.83 26.59
C SER A 603 15.03 2.87 25.37
N PHE A 604 15.19 1.72 24.70
CA PHE A 604 15.95 1.59 23.45
C PHE A 604 15.33 2.45 22.34
N ALA A 605 14.00 2.45 22.20
CA ALA A 605 13.31 3.29 21.22
C ALA A 605 13.58 4.78 21.45
N VAL A 606 13.54 5.27 22.70
CA VAL A 606 13.90 6.66 23.02
C VAL A 606 15.32 6.98 22.59
N GLN A 607 16.30 6.14 22.97
CA GLN A 607 17.72 6.34 22.66
C GLN A 607 18.00 6.38 21.16
N HIS A 608 17.31 5.54 20.39
CA HIS A 608 17.51 5.37 18.95
C HIS A 608 16.47 6.09 18.10
N THR A 609 15.69 7.02 18.67
CA THR A 609 14.61 7.70 17.93
C THR A 609 15.14 8.37 16.65
N GLN A 610 16.34 8.98 16.74
CA GLN A 610 17.00 9.60 15.59
C GLN A 610 17.71 8.60 14.67
N ASP A 611 17.78 7.31 15.02
CA ASP A 611 18.56 6.29 14.32
C ASP A 611 17.72 5.37 13.42
N GLY A 612 16.58 5.86 12.93
CA GLY A 612 15.81 5.19 11.88
C GLY A 612 14.31 5.07 12.14
N PHE A 613 13.80 5.56 13.27
CA PHE A 613 12.36 5.71 13.46
C PHE A 613 11.83 6.87 12.61
N THR A 614 10.65 6.65 12.04
CA THR A 614 9.83 7.72 11.46
C THR A 614 8.93 8.34 12.51
N ARG A 615 8.45 9.55 12.25
CA ARG A 615 7.44 10.16 13.12
C ARG A 615 6.22 9.26 13.34
N THR A 616 5.77 8.57 12.28
CA THR A 616 4.65 7.63 12.35
C THR A 616 4.94 6.41 13.21
N ASP A 617 6.18 5.92 13.21
CA ASP A 617 6.58 4.81 14.08
C ASP A 617 6.51 5.23 15.55
N VAL A 618 7.08 6.39 15.89
CA VAL A 618 7.06 6.91 17.27
C VAL A 618 5.64 7.19 17.73
N ALA A 619 4.81 7.83 16.89
CA ALA A 619 3.41 8.07 17.19
C ALA A 619 2.65 6.76 17.47
N THR A 620 2.96 5.69 16.71
CA THR A 620 2.36 4.36 16.93
C THR A 620 2.78 3.76 18.27
N ILE A 621 4.04 3.90 18.66
CA ILE A 621 4.53 3.45 19.98
C ILE A 621 3.87 4.25 21.10
N VAL A 622 3.81 5.58 20.99
CA VAL A 622 3.18 6.48 21.96
C VAL A 622 1.70 6.11 22.13
N GLN A 623 0.97 5.95 21.03
CA GLN A 623 -0.44 5.57 21.07
C GLN A 623 -0.64 4.23 21.76
N ALA A 624 0.16 3.21 21.42
CA ALA A 624 0.07 1.90 22.08
C ALA A 624 0.35 2.00 23.58
N MET A 625 1.38 2.75 23.99
CA MET A 625 1.68 2.97 25.41
C MET A 625 0.55 3.67 26.15
N GLU A 626 -0.13 4.64 25.53
CA GLU A 626 -1.29 5.31 26.11
C GLU A 626 -2.50 4.38 26.24
N GLU A 627 -2.84 3.64 25.18
CA GLU A 627 -3.92 2.66 25.19
C GLU A 627 -3.74 1.65 26.33
N HIS A 628 -2.51 1.16 26.56
CA HIS A 628 -2.24 0.18 27.61
C HIS A 628 -2.16 0.77 29.03
N ARG A 629 -1.89 2.07 29.17
CA ARG A 629 -1.90 2.74 30.48
C ARG A 629 -3.31 2.75 31.08
N ASP A 630 -4.33 2.93 30.23
CA ASP A 630 -5.73 3.00 30.64
C ASP A 630 -6.32 1.63 31.02
N HIS A 631 -5.65 0.52 30.65
CA HIS A 631 -6.08 -0.85 30.94
C HIS A 631 -5.53 -1.44 32.26
N GLY A 632 -4.83 -0.64 33.07
CA GLY A 632 -4.42 -0.98 34.44
C GLY A 632 -3.22 -1.92 34.54
N SER A 633 -2.02 -1.35 34.68
CA SER A 633 -0.82 -2.09 35.09
C SER A 633 -0.85 -2.29 36.61
N ASN A 634 -1.28 -3.47 37.07
CA ASN A 634 -1.23 -3.85 38.49
C ASN A 634 0.13 -4.44 38.93
N ASN A 635 1.18 -4.37 38.11
CA ASN A 635 2.38 -5.19 38.33
C ASN A 635 3.72 -4.44 38.49
N GLY A 636 3.73 -3.11 38.48
CA GLY A 636 4.91 -2.32 38.82
C GLY A 636 4.50 -1.22 39.79
N GLY A 637 5.02 -1.21 41.01
CA GLY A 637 4.70 -0.14 41.98
C GLY A 637 5.02 1.27 41.43
N ALA A 638 4.77 2.31 42.23
CA ALA A 638 4.87 3.73 41.84
C ALA A 638 6.17 4.14 41.11
N GLU A 639 7.28 3.43 41.33
CA GLU A 639 8.56 3.65 40.66
C GLU A 639 8.58 3.16 39.20
N GLY A 640 7.91 2.05 38.90
CA GLY A 640 7.75 1.53 37.53
C GLY A 640 6.88 2.45 36.68
N ASP A 641 5.77 2.91 37.24
CA ASP A 641 4.86 3.87 36.58
C ASP A 641 5.55 5.21 36.30
N ALA A 642 6.38 5.69 37.23
CA ALA A 642 7.17 6.90 37.03
C ALA A 642 8.20 6.75 35.89
N LYS A 643 8.82 5.58 35.74
CA LYS A 643 9.77 5.30 34.66
C LYS A 643 9.08 5.24 33.30
N VAL A 644 7.97 4.51 33.20
CA VAL A 644 7.16 4.43 31.96
C VAL A 644 6.65 5.80 31.56
N HIS A 645 6.23 6.62 32.52
CA HIS A 645 5.78 7.99 32.26
C HIS A 645 6.89 8.87 31.67
N ARG A 646 8.11 8.85 32.23
CA ARG A 646 9.26 9.59 31.66
C ARG A 646 9.60 9.13 30.25
N ILE A 647 9.52 7.83 29.97
CA ILE A 647 9.77 7.30 28.63
C ILE A 647 8.71 7.79 27.65
N LEU A 648 7.44 7.77 28.04
CA LEU A 648 6.33 8.28 27.23
C LEU A 648 6.52 9.77 26.90
N GLU A 649 6.88 10.59 27.89
CA GLU A 649 7.19 12.02 27.66
C GLU A 649 8.37 12.21 26.71
N GLY A 650 9.43 11.39 26.86
CA GLY A 650 10.58 11.37 25.97
C GLY A 650 10.20 11.04 24.52
N LEU A 651 9.37 10.02 24.30
CA LEU A 651 8.89 9.65 22.97
C LEU A 651 7.98 10.73 22.37
N LYS A 652 7.08 11.34 23.15
CA LYS A 652 6.25 12.47 22.69
C LYS A 652 7.08 13.68 22.28
N ALA A 653 8.10 14.02 23.06
CA ALA A 653 9.02 15.08 22.71
C ALA A 653 9.78 14.74 21.42
N ALA A 654 10.25 13.49 21.29
CA ALA A 654 10.95 13.04 20.11
C ALA A 654 10.06 13.02 18.84
N GLU A 655 8.80 12.60 18.96
CA GLU A 655 7.81 12.64 17.86
C GLU A 655 7.67 14.05 17.26
N GLN A 656 7.67 15.08 18.11
CA GLN A 656 7.57 16.48 17.67
C GLN A 656 8.83 16.96 16.93
N THR A 657 9.98 16.35 17.19
CA THR A 657 11.25 16.67 16.51
C THR A 657 11.43 15.92 15.20
N LEU A 658 10.73 14.79 15.00
CA LEU A 658 10.81 13.99 13.77
C LEU A 658 10.00 14.61 12.63
N PRO A 659 10.43 14.41 11.37
CA PRO A 659 9.79 15.05 10.23
C PRO A 659 8.40 14.51 9.90
N LEU A 660 7.47 15.42 9.55
CA LEU A 660 6.12 15.06 9.08
C LEU A 660 6.09 14.94 7.55
N ARG A 661 5.50 13.87 7.02
CA ARG A 661 5.31 13.65 5.57
C ARG A 661 3.84 13.66 5.19
N SER A 662 3.54 14.17 3.99
CA SER A 662 2.27 13.88 3.32
C SER A 662 2.52 12.76 2.30
N TRP A 663 1.86 11.63 2.46
CA TRP A 663 1.82 10.61 1.42
C TRP A 663 0.68 10.98 0.47
N SER A 664 0.98 11.21 -0.82
CA SER A 664 -0.03 11.48 -1.87
C SER A 664 -0.45 10.20 -2.61
#